data_AF-A0A9W8J137-F1
#
_entry.id   AF-A0A9W8J137-F1
#
_cell.length_a   1.000
_cell.length_b   1.000
_cell.length_c   1.000
_cell.angle_alpha   90.00
_cell.angle_beta   90.00
_cell.angle_gamma   90.00
#
_symmetry.space_group_name_H-M   'P 1'
#
loop_
_entity.id
_entity.type
_entity.pdbx_description
1 polymer ?
#
loop_
_entity_poly.entity_id
_entity_poly.type
_entity_poly.pdbx_seq_one_letter_code
_entity_poly.pdbx_strand_id
1 'polypeptide(L)'
;MTQIQEEFIHPPLDGSARLAIAIRILQAVHAGADAFPPLKSAVGLVLTIAQTAESFKNNKEEWKNLSAHIQLYMAAILKHLTDDRTGKLKAYTELLTKLKSKEVRDTIVQILRADDTLCLASPCRQMKDVIIPAFRKSLPQAGPLVIVIDGLDEADDRDLWNILRNDIPDLPSSICIVATSRPEPNAMSFLGDQGHVSLLSTSLIGRSETLSDIEQHVRKRLHEPPFRNFNPSDQLIRQFVSMTEGLFLWAEVNLKFLEQSIDPVKALEEIVDRSEKGFEVEGKLDALFDQIFSKIAWNKGAATAFKALMAPLVTQEVKISKQALLALHAINPAVNSKDIDTMASWLGSVLLDAPGSPIQLFHLSVMEFLTKRESESKPYFLNVEECHYTMAILTLDSILKDLRPGVPPLGFLSLHLGEKPKIMQIPPSLSDETLWYSCISFQYHVLGSGQKADLDLARKLRDVLVQLLDPLLEITAMWGEVTDVPALLRWVQSTFPDHFEDLFNDDDYHRIGTSLFAMYDWLYSSERVDEYHNALQGAITIFRHLNARKIAGADQILVEYLAVHATWCNLCRGSAHPEATEALEIYRLFEGKEEVVHQKCRGAVFLALATTHHAQNDQREAVEYLKEAVTAYRQLVGAGNHEYAASLASTLAVQGEMLKGADDQAGALDSARECLEMVLELTKKDYRTISALGARVSNAQPTVPEAVMYGPGLRLSLTRAYKTAIPWMNGEITGRLLHWSI
;
A
#
# COMPACT_ATOMS: atom_id res chain seq x y z
N MET A 1 60.71 -20.63 -10.00
CA MET A 1 59.85 -21.78 -9.65
C MET A 1 59.80 -21.86 -8.13
N THR A 2 58.58 -21.81 -7.57
CA THR A 2 58.11 -22.52 -6.34
C THR A 2 58.94 -22.38 -5.05
N GLN A 3 58.41 -22.27 -3.84
CA GLN A 3 57.08 -22.41 -3.20
C GLN A 3 57.33 -21.92 -1.75
N ILE A 4 56.48 -21.06 -1.15
CA ILE A 4 55.39 -21.40 -0.19
C ILE A 4 55.88 -21.92 1.18
N GLN A 5 55.21 -21.42 2.24
CA GLN A 5 55.23 -21.73 3.68
C GLN A 5 56.35 -21.06 4.50
N GLU A 6 56.11 -20.38 5.63
CA GLU A 6 54.97 -20.38 6.56
C GLU A 6 55.07 -19.15 7.51
N GLU A 7 53.98 -18.88 8.25
CA GLU A 7 53.90 -18.04 9.47
C GLU A 7 53.88 -16.50 9.36
N PHE A 8 52.67 -15.95 9.23
CA PHE A 8 52.20 -14.92 10.15
C PHE A 8 50.80 -15.32 10.65
N ILE A 9 50.76 -15.89 11.86
CA ILE A 9 49.53 -16.10 12.62
C ILE A 9 49.04 -14.72 13.06
N HIS A 10 47.99 -14.20 12.43
CA HIS A 10 47.18 -13.15 13.03
C HIS A 10 46.14 -13.78 13.97
N PRO A 11 45.91 -13.24 15.18
CA PRO A 11 44.88 -13.74 16.08
C PRO A 11 43.49 -13.59 15.43
N PRO A 12 42.48 -14.39 15.82
CA PRO A 12 41.12 -14.18 15.34
C PRO A 12 40.70 -12.77 15.75
N LEU A 13 40.46 -11.90 14.77
CA LEU A 13 39.97 -10.53 15.00
C LEU A 13 38.77 -10.59 15.95
N ASP A 14 38.82 -9.80 17.02
CA ASP A 14 37.70 -9.51 17.92
C ASP A 14 36.46 -9.14 17.10
N GLY A 15 35.26 -9.55 17.54
CA GLY A 15 33.98 -9.29 16.88
C GLY A 15 33.76 -7.81 16.56
N SER A 16 34.32 -6.91 17.38
CA SER A 16 34.34 -5.45 17.14
C SER A 16 35.12 -5.04 15.89
N ALA A 17 36.31 -5.61 15.66
CA ALA A 17 37.16 -5.28 14.52
C ALA A 17 36.61 -5.87 13.19
N ARG A 18 35.90 -7.00 13.26
CA ARG A 18 35.20 -7.61 12.12
C ARG A 18 33.98 -6.80 11.69
N LEU A 19 33.24 -6.25 12.65
CA LEU A 19 32.10 -5.36 12.39
C LEU A 19 32.55 -4.03 11.76
N ALA A 20 33.64 -3.44 12.25
CA ALA A 20 34.20 -2.19 11.69
C ALA A 20 34.68 -2.33 10.23
N ILE A 21 35.25 -3.49 9.87
CA ILE A 21 35.66 -3.80 8.49
C ILE A 21 34.43 -4.06 7.61
N ALA A 22 33.40 -4.75 8.12
CA ALA A 22 32.14 -4.97 7.41
C ALA A 22 31.37 -3.65 7.14
N ILE A 23 31.36 -2.71 8.10
CA ILE A 23 30.78 -1.37 7.96
C ILE A 23 31.47 -0.58 6.84
N ARG A 24 32.81 -0.59 6.76
CA ARG A 24 33.56 0.09 5.69
C ARG A 24 33.30 -0.50 4.29
N ILE A 25 33.10 -1.81 4.20
CA ILE A 25 32.76 -2.49 2.94
C ILE A 25 31.32 -2.15 2.51
N LEU A 26 30.36 -2.13 3.46
CA LEU A 26 28.98 -1.74 3.21
C LEU A 26 28.85 -0.24 2.84
N GLN A 27 29.67 0.65 3.41
CA GLN A 27 29.73 2.08 3.04
C GLN A 27 30.17 2.28 1.59
N ALA A 28 31.17 1.53 1.13
CA ALA A 28 31.64 1.58 -0.25
C ALA A 28 30.59 1.02 -1.25
N VAL A 29 29.84 -0.01 -0.85
CA VAL A 29 28.73 -0.58 -1.65
C VAL A 29 27.50 0.36 -1.66
N HIS A 30 27.21 1.07 -0.56
CA HIS A 30 26.15 2.07 -0.47
C HIS A 30 26.44 3.31 -1.34
N ALA A 31 27.68 3.80 -1.36
CA ALA A 31 28.10 4.96 -2.16
C ALA A 31 28.09 4.70 -3.68
N GLY A 32 28.15 3.44 -4.11
CA GLY A 32 28.00 3.04 -5.52
C GLY A 32 26.57 2.64 -5.92
N ALA A 33 25.60 2.63 -4.98
CA ALA A 33 24.25 2.09 -5.17
C ALA A 33 23.17 3.15 -5.50
N ASP A 34 23.54 4.38 -5.85
CA ASP A 34 22.60 5.47 -6.19
C ASP A 34 21.65 5.15 -7.37
N ALA A 35 22.06 4.27 -8.27
CA ALA A 35 21.25 3.78 -9.39
C ALA A 35 20.38 2.56 -9.05
N PHE A 36 20.46 2.05 -7.81
CA PHE A 36 19.73 0.86 -7.37
C PHE A 36 19.19 1.05 -5.93
N PRO A 37 18.07 1.80 -5.77
CA PRO A 37 17.51 2.15 -4.46
C PRO A 37 17.24 0.97 -3.53
N PRO A 38 16.88 -0.25 -3.99
CA PRO A 38 16.74 -1.42 -3.12
C PRO A 38 18.06 -2.02 -2.64
N LEU A 39 19.19 -1.84 -3.34
CA LEU A 39 20.53 -2.24 -2.86
C LEU A 39 21.14 -1.12 -2.03
N LYS A 40 20.90 0.16 -2.36
CA LYS A 40 21.23 1.27 -1.47
C LYS A 40 20.43 1.18 -0.18
N SER A 41 19.17 0.76 -0.25
CA SER A 41 18.28 0.51 0.88
C SER A 41 18.54 -0.83 1.56
N ALA A 42 18.97 -1.90 0.88
CA ALA A 42 19.35 -3.18 1.52
C ALA A 42 20.76 -3.16 2.12
N VAL A 43 21.72 -2.51 1.47
CA VAL A 43 23.07 -2.26 2.01
C VAL A 43 23.01 -1.13 3.02
N GLY A 44 22.12 -0.15 2.82
CA GLY A 44 21.70 0.80 3.84
C GLY A 44 21.03 0.10 5.02
N LEU A 45 20.14 -0.87 4.80
CA LEU A 45 19.51 -1.70 5.84
C LEU A 45 20.56 -2.50 6.57
N VAL A 46 21.52 -3.11 5.89
CA VAL A 46 22.55 -3.95 6.52
C VAL A 46 23.64 -3.09 7.19
N LEU A 47 23.91 -1.89 6.66
CA LEU A 47 24.79 -0.89 7.26
C LEU A 47 24.13 -0.28 8.51
N THR A 48 22.85 0.06 8.42
CA THR A 48 21.99 0.49 9.52
C THR A 48 21.88 -0.66 10.51
N ILE A 49 21.46 -1.88 10.17
CA ILE A 49 21.47 -3.08 11.04
C ILE A 49 22.85 -3.35 11.68
N ALA A 50 23.98 -3.06 11.02
CA ALA A 50 25.32 -3.21 11.62
C ALA A 50 25.69 -2.06 12.58
N GLN A 51 25.33 -0.82 12.25
CA GLN A 51 25.42 0.38 13.12
C GLN A 51 24.35 0.36 14.24
N THR A 52 23.27 -0.36 13.99
CA THR A 52 22.09 -0.57 14.84
C THR A 52 22.22 -1.83 15.67
N ALA A 53 23.05 -2.79 15.29
CA ALA A 53 23.59 -3.85 16.16
C ALA A 53 24.58 -3.25 17.17
N GLU A 54 25.39 -2.27 16.73
CA GLU A 54 26.16 -1.38 17.60
C GLU A 54 25.22 -0.49 18.47
N SER A 55 24.00 -0.20 18.00
CA SER A 55 22.98 0.56 18.74
C SER A 55 21.79 -0.26 19.26
N PHE A 56 21.85 -1.61 19.33
CA PHE A 56 20.73 -2.56 19.62
C PHE A 56 20.41 -2.59 21.11
N LYS A 57 20.24 -1.39 21.62
CA LYS A 57 19.79 -1.07 22.94
C LYS A 57 18.27 -0.80 22.95
N ASN A 58 17.57 -0.59 21.80
CA ASN A 58 16.15 -0.15 21.82
C ASN A 58 15.25 -0.52 20.60
N ASN A 59 14.30 -1.44 20.85
CA ASN A 59 12.82 -1.45 20.63
C ASN A 59 12.08 -1.39 19.24
N LYS A 60 11.50 -2.56 18.87
CA LYS A 60 10.09 -2.97 18.55
C LYS A 60 9.14 -2.26 17.54
N GLU A 61 9.40 -1.08 16.98
CA GLU A 61 8.42 -0.43 16.06
C GLU A 61 8.48 -0.95 14.60
N GLU A 62 9.59 -1.57 14.21
CA GLU A 62 9.86 -1.94 12.81
C GLU A 62 9.20 -3.24 12.36
N TRP A 63 8.71 -4.05 13.30
CA TRP A 63 8.02 -5.30 12.98
C TRP A 63 6.66 -5.03 12.30
N LYS A 64 5.96 -3.93 12.66
CA LYS A 64 4.68 -3.58 12.03
C LYS A 64 4.83 -3.19 10.55
N ASN A 65 5.98 -2.66 10.15
CA ASN A 65 6.25 -2.27 8.76
C ASN A 65 6.58 -3.46 7.85
N LEU A 66 7.03 -4.59 8.40
CA LEU A 66 7.40 -5.77 7.62
C LEU A 66 6.19 -6.47 6.99
N SER A 67 5.08 -6.54 7.74
CA SER A 67 3.84 -7.19 7.28
C SER A 67 3.19 -6.45 6.10
N ALA A 68 3.10 -5.12 6.19
CA ALA A 68 2.55 -4.27 5.12
C ALA A 68 3.38 -4.33 3.82
N HIS A 69 4.70 -4.45 3.93
CA HIS A 69 5.56 -4.57 2.75
C HIS A 69 5.40 -5.93 2.06
N ILE A 70 5.17 -7.02 2.78
CA ILE A 70 4.99 -8.36 2.18
C ILE A 70 3.71 -8.42 1.32
N GLN A 71 2.63 -7.79 1.76
CA GLN A 71 1.39 -7.70 0.98
C GLN A 71 1.52 -6.76 -0.23
N LEU A 72 2.24 -5.65 -0.09
CA LEU A 72 2.53 -4.73 -1.20
C LEU A 72 3.44 -5.37 -2.26
N TYR A 73 4.42 -6.19 -1.85
CA TYR A 73 5.28 -6.92 -2.77
C TYR A 73 4.54 -8.05 -3.49
N MET A 74 3.58 -8.71 -2.85
CA MET A 74 2.71 -9.69 -3.51
C MET A 74 1.78 -9.04 -4.56
N ALA A 75 1.21 -7.87 -4.26
CA ALA A 75 0.39 -7.11 -5.20
C ALA A 75 1.22 -6.58 -6.39
N ALA A 76 2.43 -6.06 -6.14
CA ALA A 76 3.35 -5.60 -7.18
C ALA A 76 3.87 -6.74 -8.06
N ILE A 77 4.02 -7.94 -7.51
CA ILE A 77 4.31 -9.15 -8.29
C ILE A 77 3.11 -9.44 -9.19
N LEU A 78 1.92 -9.68 -8.63
CA LEU A 78 0.67 -10.01 -9.35
C LEU A 78 0.33 -9.04 -10.50
N LYS A 79 0.68 -7.78 -10.35
CA LYS A 79 0.47 -6.74 -11.35
C LYS A 79 1.39 -6.83 -12.57
N HIS A 80 2.62 -7.30 -12.43
CA HIS A 80 3.65 -7.26 -13.48
C HIS A 80 3.65 -8.44 -14.46
N LEU A 81 2.48 -9.00 -14.64
CA LEU A 81 2.40 -10.43 -14.76
C LEU A 81 1.22 -10.90 -15.60
N THR A 82 0.22 -10.04 -15.62
CA THR A 82 -0.70 -9.93 -16.74
C THR A 82 0.00 -9.41 -18.03
N ASP A 83 1.29 -9.03 -17.90
CA ASP A 83 2.31 -8.26 -18.68
C ASP A 83 3.24 -8.82 -19.81
N ASP A 84 2.88 -9.15 -21.07
CA ASP A 84 3.81 -9.46 -22.21
C ASP A 84 4.73 -10.73 -22.18
N ARG A 85 4.57 -11.64 -23.16
CA ARG A 85 5.24 -12.97 -23.28
C ARG A 85 6.74 -12.98 -23.57
N THR A 86 7.40 -11.85 -23.88
CA THR A 86 8.87 -11.82 -24.11
C THR A 86 9.63 -10.85 -23.20
N GLY A 87 8.98 -9.78 -22.70
CA GLY A 87 9.48 -8.95 -21.61
C GLY A 87 9.48 -9.64 -20.24
N LYS A 88 8.49 -10.53 -20.00
CA LYS A 88 8.35 -11.40 -18.79
C LYS A 88 9.63 -12.12 -18.39
N LEU A 89 10.36 -12.64 -19.36
CA LEU A 89 11.62 -13.31 -19.08
C LEU A 89 12.70 -12.32 -18.68
N LYS A 90 12.83 -11.19 -19.38
CA LYS A 90 14.01 -10.33 -19.28
C LYS A 90 14.03 -9.51 -17.98
N ALA A 91 12.89 -8.94 -17.59
CA ALA A 91 12.76 -8.21 -16.32
C ALA A 91 12.84 -9.14 -15.09
N TYR A 92 12.27 -10.34 -15.20
CA TYR A 92 12.34 -11.36 -14.15
C TYR A 92 13.73 -12.00 -14.09
N THR A 93 14.42 -12.21 -15.22
CA THR A 93 15.84 -12.64 -15.27
C THR A 93 16.76 -11.54 -14.71
N GLU A 94 16.47 -10.25 -14.93
CA GLU A 94 17.20 -9.10 -14.37
C GLU A 94 16.96 -8.88 -12.86
N LEU A 95 15.76 -9.20 -12.35
CA LEU A 95 15.47 -9.26 -10.91
C LEU A 95 16.12 -10.46 -10.24
N LEU A 96 16.02 -11.63 -10.88
CA LEU A 96 16.67 -12.84 -10.46
C LEU A 96 18.19 -12.62 -10.41
N THR A 97 18.84 -11.89 -11.35
CA THR A 97 20.30 -11.58 -11.31
C THR A 97 20.83 -10.94 -10.02
N LYS A 98 19.96 -10.46 -9.12
CA LYS A 98 20.29 -9.86 -7.83
C LYS A 98 20.31 -10.85 -6.66
N LEU A 99 19.75 -12.05 -6.83
CA LEU A 99 20.00 -13.18 -5.91
C LEU A 99 21.49 -13.54 -5.99
N LYS A 100 22.19 -13.49 -4.83
CA LYS A 100 23.62 -13.83 -4.74
C LYS A 100 23.90 -15.30 -5.08
N SER A 101 22.96 -16.20 -4.79
CA SER A 101 23.03 -17.60 -5.23
C SER A 101 22.64 -17.69 -6.70
N LYS A 102 23.66 -17.79 -7.56
CA LYS A 102 23.51 -17.99 -8.99
C LYS A 102 22.72 -19.26 -9.30
N GLU A 103 22.89 -20.34 -8.55
CA GLU A 103 22.13 -21.58 -8.81
C GLU A 103 20.63 -21.43 -8.52
N VAL A 104 20.25 -20.83 -7.38
CA VAL A 104 18.82 -20.67 -6.99
C VAL A 104 18.13 -19.81 -8.02
N ARG A 105 18.79 -18.70 -8.33
CA ARG A 105 18.39 -17.78 -9.37
C ARG A 105 18.13 -18.47 -10.71
N ASP A 106 19.16 -19.12 -11.25
CA ASP A 106 19.12 -19.67 -12.60
C ASP A 106 18.06 -20.79 -12.68
N THR A 107 17.81 -21.49 -11.57
CA THR A 107 16.71 -22.46 -11.46
C THR A 107 15.33 -21.80 -11.46
N ILE A 108 15.10 -20.76 -10.65
CA ILE A 108 13.82 -20.03 -10.65
C ILE A 108 13.57 -19.44 -12.04
N VAL A 109 14.59 -18.87 -12.68
CA VAL A 109 14.50 -18.39 -14.07
C VAL A 109 14.00 -19.54 -14.94
N GLN A 110 14.66 -20.70 -14.94
CA GLN A 110 14.27 -21.84 -15.78
C GLN A 110 12.83 -22.30 -15.58
N ILE A 111 12.36 -22.35 -14.33
CA ILE A 111 10.98 -22.74 -13.99
C ILE A 111 9.99 -21.75 -14.59
N LEU A 112 10.21 -20.46 -14.36
CA LEU A 112 9.30 -19.41 -14.83
C LEU A 112 9.37 -19.19 -16.34
N ARG A 113 10.48 -19.58 -16.99
CA ARG A 113 10.58 -19.68 -18.45
C ARG A 113 9.70 -20.78 -19.02
N ALA A 114 9.52 -21.87 -18.27
CA ALA A 114 8.73 -23.01 -18.70
C ALA A 114 7.21 -22.79 -18.48
N ASP A 115 6.83 -22.06 -17.42
CA ASP A 115 5.45 -21.65 -17.15
C ASP A 115 5.42 -20.22 -16.57
N ASP A 116 5.03 -19.25 -17.41
CA ASP A 116 4.98 -17.83 -17.04
C ASP A 116 3.74 -17.47 -16.22
N THR A 117 2.74 -18.36 -16.15
CA THR A 117 1.54 -18.18 -15.32
C THR A 117 1.85 -18.33 -13.84
N LEU A 118 2.96 -19.00 -13.49
CA LEU A 118 3.37 -19.22 -12.10
C LEU A 118 3.65 -17.94 -11.35
N CYS A 119 4.19 -16.94 -12.05
CA CYS A 119 4.43 -15.65 -11.44
C CYS A 119 3.10 -15.06 -10.91
N LEU A 120 1.95 -15.28 -11.59
CA LEU A 120 0.60 -14.74 -11.23
C LEU A 120 -0.16 -15.64 -10.28
N ALA A 121 0.38 -16.81 -10.01
CA ALA A 121 -0.32 -17.82 -9.29
C ALA A 121 -0.47 -17.41 -7.82
N SER A 122 -1.43 -18.03 -7.13
CA SER A 122 -1.57 -17.86 -5.70
C SER A 122 -0.27 -18.20 -4.97
N PRO A 123 -0.03 -17.64 -3.76
CA PRO A 123 1.15 -17.95 -2.96
C PRO A 123 1.42 -19.45 -2.80
N CYS A 124 0.37 -20.26 -2.63
CA CYS A 124 0.46 -21.72 -2.56
C CYS A 124 1.07 -22.33 -3.85
N ARG A 125 0.60 -21.91 -5.03
CA ARG A 125 1.10 -22.45 -6.30
C ARG A 125 2.52 -21.95 -6.61
N GLN A 126 2.87 -20.72 -6.21
CA GLN A 126 4.24 -20.23 -6.30
C GLN A 126 5.20 -20.99 -5.37
N MET A 127 4.79 -21.27 -4.14
CA MET A 127 5.58 -22.05 -3.19
C MET A 127 5.91 -23.43 -3.78
N LYS A 128 4.88 -24.13 -4.25
CA LYS A 128 4.97 -25.49 -4.80
C LYS A 128 5.78 -25.58 -6.08
N ASP A 129 5.49 -24.72 -7.05
CA ASP A 129 5.98 -24.88 -8.41
C ASP A 129 7.26 -24.05 -8.67
N VAL A 130 7.58 -23.05 -7.82
CA VAL A 130 8.73 -22.16 -7.99
C VAL A 130 9.74 -22.27 -6.86
N ILE A 131 9.32 -22.02 -5.61
CA ILE A 131 10.24 -21.91 -4.48
C ILE A 131 10.84 -23.26 -4.10
N ILE A 132 9.99 -24.28 -3.91
CA ILE A 132 10.43 -25.63 -3.53
C ILE A 132 11.39 -26.23 -4.56
N PRO A 133 11.11 -26.23 -5.88
CA PRO A 133 12.00 -26.83 -6.85
C PRO A 133 13.32 -26.06 -6.97
N ALA A 134 13.27 -24.73 -6.84
CA ALA A 134 14.47 -23.90 -6.82
C ALA A 134 15.36 -24.19 -5.61
N PHE A 135 14.75 -24.32 -4.44
CA PHE A 135 15.44 -24.56 -3.18
C PHE A 135 16.06 -25.97 -3.16
N ARG A 136 15.32 -26.99 -3.62
CA ARG A 136 15.82 -28.37 -3.75
C ARG A 136 17.04 -28.48 -4.67
N LYS A 137 17.05 -27.73 -5.77
CA LYS A 137 18.11 -27.82 -6.77
C LYS A 137 19.36 -27.01 -6.40
N SER A 138 19.22 -26.01 -5.53
CA SER A 138 20.18 -24.90 -5.52
C SER A 138 20.63 -24.38 -4.15
N LEU A 139 20.00 -24.79 -3.05
CA LEU A 139 20.55 -24.50 -1.73
C LEU A 139 21.79 -25.39 -1.49
N PRO A 140 22.96 -24.82 -1.20
CA PRO A 140 24.10 -25.63 -0.79
C PRO A 140 23.76 -26.37 0.50
N GLN A 141 24.34 -27.56 0.71
CA GLN A 141 24.22 -28.32 1.97
C GLN A 141 24.95 -27.63 3.17
N ALA A 142 25.07 -26.31 3.14
CA ALA A 142 25.78 -25.50 4.11
C ALA A 142 24.85 -25.09 5.25
N GLY A 143 24.66 -26.02 6.20
CA GLY A 143 24.04 -25.76 7.51
C GLY A 143 22.52 -25.46 7.48
N PRO A 144 21.84 -25.55 8.64
CA PRO A 144 20.42 -25.27 8.74
C PRO A 144 20.12 -23.77 8.74
N LEU A 145 19.19 -23.32 7.88
CA LEU A 145 18.53 -22.02 7.91
C LEU A 145 17.29 -22.12 8.81
N VAL A 146 17.20 -21.28 9.83
CA VAL A 146 16.04 -21.25 10.74
C VAL A 146 15.23 -19.98 10.49
N ILE A 147 13.94 -20.14 10.23
CA ILE A 147 12.96 -19.06 10.09
C ILE A 147 12.07 -19.07 11.33
N VAL A 148 11.92 -17.93 11.99
CA VAL A 148 11.09 -17.80 13.21
C VAL A 148 9.86 -16.96 12.91
N ILE A 149 8.67 -17.49 13.22
CA ILE A 149 7.38 -16.82 13.10
C ILE A 149 6.81 -16.64 14.52
N ASP A 150 6.69 -15.40 14.98
CA ASP A 150 6.11 -15.07 16.29
C ASP A 150 4.59 -14.83 16.13
N GLY A 151 3.77 -15.32 17.07
CA GLY A 151 2.31 -15.13 17.08
C GLY A 151 1.53 -15.59 15.83
N LEU A 152 1.73 -16.81 15.35
CA LEU A 152 1.09 -17.31 14.11
C LEU A 152 -0.45 -17.28 14.14
N ASP A 153 -1.08 -17.42 15.30
CA ASP A 153 -2.55 -17.33 15.46
C ASP A 153 -3.12 -15.93 15.24
N GLU A 154 -2.28 -14.89 15.19
CA GLU A 154 -2.71 -13.53 14.83
C GLU A 154 -2.87 -13.36 13.31
N ALA A 155 -2.46 -14.35 12.51
CA ALA A 155 -2.58 -14.32 11.05
C ALA A 155 -3.92 -14.91 10.57
N ASP A 156 -4.71 -14.07 9.90
CA ASP A 156 -5.96 -14.49 9.22
C ASP A 156 -5.75 -14.61 7.70
N ASP A 157 -4.76 -15.41 7.30
CA ASP A 157 -4.42 -15.66 5.88
C ASP A 157 -4.49 -17.14 5.53
N ARG A 158 -5.51 -17.52 4.75
CA ARG A 158 -5.76 -18.90 4.33
C ARG A 158 -4.63 -19.48 3.47
N ASP A 159 -3.96 -18.67 2.66
CA ASP A 159 -2.85 -19.13 1.82
C ASP A 159 -1.61 -19.43 2.68
N LEU A 160 -1.33 -18.62 3.70
CA LEU A 160 -0.27 -18.92 4.67
C LEU A 160 -0.51 -20.28 5.36
N TRP A 161 -1.72 -20.52 5.87
CA TRP A 161 -2.07 -21.78 6.52
C TRP A 161 -1.92 -22.99 5.58
N ASN A 162 -2.30 -22.83 4.31
CA ASN A 162 -2.15 -23.88 3.31
C ASN A 162 -0.67 -24.16 2.98
N ILE A 163 0.17 -23.14 2.88
CA ILE A 163 1.61 -23.30 2.67
C ILE A 163 2.26 -24.05 3.83
N LEU A 164 1.96 -23.63 5.08
CA LEU A 164 2.53 -24.24 6.28
C LEU A 164 2.16 -25.72 6.40
N ARG A 165 0.92 -26.06 6.04
CA ARG A 165 0.40 -27.43 6.07
C ARG A 165 0.92 -28.29 4.93
N ASN A 166 0.83 -27.82 3.69
CA ASN A 166 0.96 -28.68 2.51
C ASN A 166 2.34 -28.60 1.85
N ASP A 167 2.98 -27.42 1.88
CA ASP A 167 4.14 -27.15 1.04
C ASP A 167 5.46 -27.21 1.82
N ILE A 168 5.47 -26.85 3.12
CA ILE A 168 6.67 -26.97 3.97
C ILE A 168 7.32 -28.37 3.95
N PRO A 169 6.60 -29.50 3.98
CA PRO A 169 7.20 -30.84 3.94
C PRO A 169 8.12 -31.04 2.73
N ASP A 170 7.87 -30.31 1.66
CA ASP A 170 8.60 -30.43 0.41
C ASP A 170 9.87 -29.56 0.37
N LEU A 171 10.08 -28.66 1.34
CA LEU A 171 11.29 -27.86 1.43
C LEU A 171 12.54 -28.73 1.68
N PRO A 172 13.74 -28.27 1.30
CA PRO A 172 14.98 -28.96 1.65
C PRO A 172 15.13 -29.09 3.18
N SER A 173 15.66 -30.21 3.65
CA SER A 173 15.87 -30.50 5.08
C SER A 173 16.85 -29.54 5.77
N SER A 174 17.53 -28.67 5.00
CA SER A 174 18.35 -27.59 5.52
C SER A 174 17.53 -26.37 5.95
N ILE A 175 16.22 -26.33 5.75
CA ILE A 175 15.34 -25.24 6.20
C ILE A 175 14.50 -25.75 7.36
N CYS A 176 14.53 -25.02 8.47
CA CYS A 176 13.74 -25.28 9.65
C CYS A 176 12.86 -24.05 9.92
N ILE A 177 11.59 -24.29 10.21
CA ILE A 177 10.63 -23.24 10.56
C ILE A 177 10.22 -23.46 12.01
N VAL A 178 10.38 -22.43 12.83
CA VAL A 178 9.95 -22.39 14.23
C VAL A 178 8.85 -21.34 14.33
N ALA A 179 7.65 -21.77 14.66
CA ALA A 179 6.52 -20.86 14.87
C ALA A 179 6.07 -20.93 16.32
N THR A 180 5.69 -19.78 16.89
CA THR A 180 4.97 -19.71 18.15
C THR A 180 3.51 -19.39 17.87
N SER A 181 2.60 -20.04 18.58
CA SER A 181 1.17 -19.80 18.44
C SER A 181 0.47 -20.12 19.75
N ARG A 182 -0.62 -19.41 20.07
CA ARG A 182 -1.60 -19.88 21.06
C ARG A 182 -2.21 -21.21 20.59
N PRO A 183 -2.67 -22.09 21.49
CA PRO A 183 -3.37 -23.32 21.12
C PRO A 183 -4.80 -23.02 20.63
N GLU A 184 -4.92 -22.12 19.65
CA GLU A 184 -6.16 -21.64 19.09
C GLU A 184 -6.75 -22.73 18.16
N PRO A 185 -8.08 -22.96 18.16
CA PRO A 185 -8.67 -24.10 17.47
C PRO A 185 -8.38 -24.15 15.96
N ASN A 186 -8.28 -23.00 15.28
CA ASN A 186 -7.94 -22.97 13.87
C ASN A 186 -6.47 -23.35 13.68
N ALA A 187 -5.52 -22.74 14.40
CA ALA A 187 -4.11 -23.13 14.31
C ALA A 187 -3.88 -24.63 14.59
N MET A 188 -4.55 -25.15 15.63
CA MET A 188 -4.43 -26.55 16.06
C MET A 188 -5.09 -27.52 15.07
N SER A 189 -6.29 -27.22 14.57
CA SER A 189 -6.92 -28.05 13.53
C SER A 189 -6.17 -27.96 12.18
N PHE A 190 -5.44 -26.87 11.95
CA PHE A 190 -4.67 -26.71 10.73
C PHE A 190 -3.33 -27.46 10.74
N LEU A 191 -2.54 -27.33 11.79
CA LEU A 191 -1.16 -27.82 11.85
C LEU A 191 -0.92 -28.94 12.86
N GLY A 192 -1.81 -29.11 13.84
CA GLY A 192 -1.57 -29.98 15.01
C GLY A 192 -1.37 -31.46 14.69
N ASP A 193 -2.11 -31.99 13.71
CA ASP A 193 -2.05 -33.41 13.31
C ASP A 193 -1.09 -33.67 12.13
N GLN A 194 -0.34 -32.67 11.69
CA GLN A 194 0.50 -32.81 10.51
C GLN A 194 1.82 -33.52 10.86
N GLY A 195 2.16 -34.57 10.11
CA GLY A 195 3.30 -35.44 10.41
C GLY A 195 4.68 -34.75 10.33
N HIS A 196 4.79 -33.59 9.65
CA HIS A 196 6.01 -32.78 9.58
C HIS A 196 6.10 -31.72 10.68
N VAL A 197 5.03 -31.50 11.45
CA VAL A 197 4.99 -30.49 12.51
C VAL A 197 5.39 -31.13 13.83
N SER A 198 6.50 -30.68 14.40
CA SER A 198 6.88 -31.03 15.77
C SER A 198 6.28 -30.01 16.74
N LEU A 199 5.09 -30.31 17.24
CA LEU A 199 4.41 -29.45 18.21
C LEU A 199 5.11 -29.52 19.58
N LEU A 200 5.76 -28.44 19.96
CA LEU A 200 6.28 -28.26 21.32
C LEU A 200 5.24 -27.52 22.17
N SER A 201 4.27 -28.28 22.69
CA SER A 201 3.32 -27.73 23.66
C SER A 201 3.98 -27.61 25.02
N THR A 202 4.41 -26.39 25.35
CA THR A 202 4.91 -26.04 26.68
C THR A 202 3.97 -25.02 27.28
N SER A 203 3.21 -25.44 28.31
CA SER A 203 2.49 -24.47 29.14
C SER A 203 3.51 -23.55 29.79
N LEU A 204 3.45 -22.26 29.45
CA LEU A 204 4.21 -21.22 30.13
C LEU A 204 3.64 -20.90 31.52
N ILE A 205 2.46 -21.44 31.84
CA ILE A 205 1.64 -21.15 33.02
C ILE A 205 1.70 -22.36 33.97
N GLY A 206 1.67 -22.11 35.29
CA GLY A 206 1.64 -23.15 36.33
C GLY A 206 2.98 -23.83 36.65
N ARG A 207 4.11 -23.36 36.08
CA ARG A 207 5.46 -23.87 36.38
C ARG A 207 6.15 -23.05 37.47
N SER A 208 6.90 -23.72 38.35
CA SER A 208 7.66 -23.08 39.42
C SER A 208 8.73 -22.13 38.91
N GLU A 209 9.36 -22.46 37.79
CA GLU A 209 10.38 -21.66 37.12
C GLU A 209 9.78 -20.36 36.59
N THR A 210 8.63 -20.42 35.91
CA THR A 210 7.90 -19.22 35.46
C THR A 210 7.53 -18.32 36.64
N LEU A 211 7.03 -18.89 37.74
CA LEU A 211 6.69 -18.10 38.94
C LEU A 211 7.93 -17.43 39.53
N SER A 212 9.10 -18.09 39.50
CA SER A 212 10.37 -17.50 39.93
C SER A 212 10.79 -16.33 39.03
N ASP A 213 10.66 -16.48 37.71
CA ASP A 213 10.98 -15.40 36.76
C ASP A 213 10.03 -14.21 36.93
N ILE A 214 8.73 -14.47 37.13
CA ILE A 214 7.72 -13.46 37.45
C ILE A 214 8.07 -12.78 38.79
N GLU A 215 8.43 -13.52 39.84
CA GLU A 215 8.82 -12.92 41.11
C GLU A 215 10.03 -12.00 40.94
N GLN A 216 11.04 -12.43 40.19
CA GLN A 216 12.22 -11.61 39.91
C GLN A 216 11.84 -10.34 39.15
N HIS A 217 10.98 -10.47 38.14
CA HIS A 217 10.50 -9.36 37.33
C HIS A 217 9.66 -8.37 38.16
N VAL A 218 8.67 -8.85 38.91
CA VAL A 218 7.84 -8.06 39.83
C VAL A 218 8.72 -7.32 40.80
N ARG A 219 9.64 -8.00 41.49
CA ARG A 219 10.57 -7.37 42.42
C ARG A 219 11.36 -6.27 41.74
N LYS A 220 11.93 -6.52 40.55
CA LYS A 220 12.67 -5.50 39.81
C LYS A 220 11.80 -4.28 39.50
N ARG A 221 10.58 -4.47 38.99
CA ARG A 221 9.63 -3.39 38.67
C ARG A 221 9.27 -2.56 39.90
N LEU A 222 9.07 -3.20 41.05
CA LEU A 222 8.77 -2.51 42.30
C LEU A 222 9.96 -1.67 42.85
N HIS A 223 11.19 -1.88 42.37
CA HIS A 223 12.34 -1.03 42.71
C HIS A 223 12.53 0.14 41.74
N GLU A 224 11.79 0.18 40.63
CA GLU A 224 11.86 1.25 39.62
C GLU A 224 10.82 2.35 39.92
N PRO A 225 11.02 3.61 39.47
CA PRO A 225 9.96 4.62 39.49
C PRO A 225 8.69 4.11 38.78
N PRO A 226 7.47 4.41 39.30
CA PRO A 226 7.16 5.29 40.44
C PRO A 226 7.22 4.63 41.83
N PHE A 227 7.57 3.35 41.93
CA PHE A 227 7.50 2.55 43.16
C PHE A 227 8.66 2.71 44.15
N ARG A 228 9.57 3.68 43.96
CA ARG A 228 10.77 3.81 44.82
C ARG A 228 10.49 3.93 46.33
N ASN A 229 9.31 4.42 46.72
CA ASN A 229 8.89 4.53 48.13
C ASN A 229 7.88 3.45 48.55
N PHE A 230 7.56 2.52 47.64
CA PHE A 230 6.65 1.42 47.84
C PHE A 230 7.46 0.19 48.29
N ASN A 231 7.20 -0.29 49.50
CA ASN A 231 7.91 -1.42 50.08
C ASN A 231 6.92 -2.45 50.65
N PRO A 232 6.23 -3.22 49.79
CA PRO A 232 5.30 -4.26 50.25
C PRO A 232 6.06 -5.37 50.96
N SER A 233 5.37 -6.10 51.83
CA SER A 233 5.99 -7.25 52.49
C SER A 233 6.34 -8.35 51.48
N ASP A 234 7.39 -9.10 51.77
CA ASP A 234 7.77 -10.27 50.97
C ASP A 234 6.64 -11.31 50.85
N GLN A 235 5.79 -11.40 51.87
CA GLN A 235 4.62 -12.26 51.86
C GLN A 235 3.60 -11.78 50.83
N LEU A 236 3.32 -10.48 50.77
CA LEU A 236 2.37 -9.89 49.84
C LEU A 236 2.87 -10.02 48.38
N ILE A 237 4.17 -9.84 48.14
CA ILE A 237 4.79 -10.09 46.82
C ILE A 237 4.59 -11.55 46.41
N ARG A 238 4.87 -12.50 47.30
CA ARG A 238 4.69 -13.94 47.00
C ARG A 238 3.22 -14.30 46.75
N GLN A 239 2.30 -13.71 47.49
CA GLN A 239 0.86 -13.88 47.26
C GLN A 239 0.47 -13.35 45.88
N PHE A 240 0.90 -12.14 45.51
CA PHE A 240 0.68 -11.58 44.18
C PHE A 240 1.26 -12.44 43.06
N VAL A 241 2.51 -12.91 43.20
CA VAL A 241 3.15 -13.82 42.24
C VAL A 241 2.34 -15.11 42.10
N SER A 242 1.88 -15.69 43.21
CA SER A 242 0.99 -16.86 43.17
C SER A 242 -0.31 -16.55 42.43
N MET A 243 -0.85 -15.34 42.56
CA MET A 243 -2.06 -14.91 41.84
C MET A 243 -1.84 -14.74 40.34
N THR A 244 -0.60 -14.63 39.85
CA THR A 244 -0.36 -14.62 38.39
C THR A 244 -0.63 -15.99 37.77
N GLU A 245 -0.51 -17.07 38.56
CA GLU A 245 -0.48 -18.48 38.10
C GLU A 245 0.50 -18.71 36.92
N GLY A 246 1.49 -17.83 36.70
CA GLY A 246 2.42 -17.92 35.57
C GLY A 246 2.10 -16.99 34.38
N LEU A 247 1.09 -16.13 34.49
CA LEU A 247 0.77 -15.14 33.45
C LEU A 247 1.54 -13.84 33.62
N PHE A 248 2.60 -13.65 32.82
CA PHE A 248 3.36 -12.39 32.77
C PHE A 248 2.48 -11.18 32.43
N LEU A 249 1.57 -11.32 31.46
CA LEU A 249 0.67 -10.22 31.07
C LEU A 249 -0.23 -9.80 32.23
N TRP A 250 -0.76 -10.76 33.00
CA TRP A 250 -1.56 -10.47 34.19
C TRP A 250 -0.74 -9.69 35.23
N ALA A 251 0.51 -10.10 35.45
CA ALA A 251 1.42 -9.39 36.35
C ALA A 251 1.67 -7.95 35.88
N GLU A 252 1.98 -7.76 34.60
CA GLU A 252 2.27 -6.46 34.01
C GLU A 252 1.09 -5.49 34.05
N VAL A 253 -0.11 -5.95 33.68
CA VAL A 253 -1.32 -5.11 33.72
C VAL A 253 -1.62 -4.67 35.15
N ASN A 254 -1.51 -5.58 36.13
CA ASN A 254 -1.69 -5.22 37.54
C ASN A 254 -0.58 -4.30 38.05
N LEU A 255 0.68 -4.51 37.68
CA LEU A 255 1.77 -3.60 38.04
C LEU A 255 1.50 -2.19 37.50
N LYS A 256 1.07 -2.04 36.25
CA LYS A 256 0.65 -0.74 35.70
C LYS A 256 -0.54 -0.14 36.43
N PHE A 257 -1.52 -0.94 36.83
CA PHE A 257 -2.62 -0.49 37.65
C PHE A 257 -2.14 0.05 39.02
N LEU A 258 -1.15 -0.59 39.63
CA LEU A 258 -0.52 -0.13 40.87
C LEU A 258 0.24 1.19 40.67
N GLU A 259 0.89 1.41 39.53
CA GLU A 259 1.60 2.67 39.22
C GLU A 259 0.68 3.89 39.28
N GLN A 260 -0.61 3.69 38.97
CA GLN A 260 -1.63 4.73 38.92
C GLN A 260 -2.41 4.86 40.22
N SER A 261 -2.17 3.97 41.20
CA SER A 261 -2.90 3.93 42.46
C SER A 261 -2.36 4.95 43.46
N ILE A 262 -3.28 5.65 44.14
CA ILE A 262 -2.92 6.60 45.22
C ILE A 262 -2.23 5.87 46.38
N ASP A 263 -2.70 4.67 46.71
CA ASP A 263 -2.10 3.77 47.69
C ASP A 263 -1.84 2.40 47.04
N PRO A 264 -0.63 2.19 46.47
CA PRO A 264 -0.29 0.94 45.81
C PRO A 264 -0.25 -0.27 46.76
N VAL A 265 -0.06 -0.09 48.07
CA VAL A 265 -0.04 -1.21 49.03
C VAL A 265 -1.45 -1.73 49.21
N LYS A 266 -2.37 -0.84 49.53
CA LYS A 266 -3.77 -1.20 49.67
C LYS A 266 -4.35 -1.75 48.37
N ALA A 267 -3.98 -1.18 47.22
CA ALA A 267 -4.39 -1.70 45.92
C ALA A 267 -3.86 -3.11 45.65
N LEU A 268 -2.61 -3.40 46.05
CA LEU A 268 -2.01 -4.73 45.94
C LEU A 268 -2.70 -5.75 46.87
N GLU A 269 -3.01 -5.35 48.11
CA GLU A 269 -3.80 -6.14 49.05
C GLU A 269 -5.19 -6.46 48.48
N GLU A 270 -5.89 -5.46 47.92
CA GLU A 270 -7.19 -5.67 47.29
C GLU A 270 -7.15 -6.64 46.09
N ILE A 271 -6.06 -6.64 45.30
CA ILE A 271 -5.86 -7.59 44.19
C ILE A 271 -5.70 -9.02 44.73
N VAL A 272 -4.93 -9.18 45.80
CA VAL A 272 -4.68 -10.47 46.45
C VAL A 272 -5.94 -11.00 47.15
N ASP A 273 -6.73 -10.13 47.78
CA ASP A 273 -7.90 -10.53 48.57
C ASP A 273 -9.13 -10.92 47.73
N ARG A 274 -9.28 -10.40 46.51
CA ARG A 274 -10.52 -10.53 45.69
C ARG A 274 -10.49 -11.63 44.64
N SER A 275 -9.36 -12.30 44.41
CA SER A 275 -9.19 -13.17 43.25
C SER A 275 -9.54 -14.63 43.55
N GLU A 276 -10.54 -15.17 42.84
CA GLU A 276 -10.87 -16.59 42.86
C GLU A 276 -9.80 -17.38 42.07
N LYS A 277 -9.39 -18.54 42.60
CA LYS A 277 -8.40 -19.43 41.98
C LYS A 277 -9.08 -20.38 40.99
N GLY A 278 -8.42 -20.69 39.87
CA GLY A 278 -8.81 -21.78 38.98
C GLY A 278 -9.54 -21.42 37.68
N PHE A 279 -9.36 -20.19 37.17
CA PHE A 279 -9.81 -19.84 35.81
C PHE A 279 -8.87 -20.42 34.73
N GLU A 280 -9.43 -20.72 33.56
CA GLU A 280 -8.62 -20.88 32.34
C GLU A 280 -7.92 -19.55 31.98
N VAL A 281 -6.85 -19.63 31.19
CA VAL A 281 -5.95 -18.50 30.88
C VAL A 281 -6.70 -17.25 30.42
N GLU A 282 -7.62 -17.42 29.47
CA GLU A 282 -8.42 -16.32 28.92
C GLU A 282 -9.43 -15.81 29.94
N GLY A 283 -10.11 -16.70 30.67
CA GLY A 283 -11.05 -16.33 31.73
C GLY A 283 -10.40 -15.50 32.84
N LYS A 284 -9.12 -15.70 33.12
CA LYS A 284 -8.37 -14.92 34.10
C LYS A 284 -8.00 -13.52 33.63
N LEU A 285 -7.61 -13.38 32.35
CA LEU A 285 -7.39 -12.06 31.74
C LEU A 285 -8.71 -11.30 31.60
N ASP A 286 -9.78 -12.00 31.23
CA ASP A 286 -11.11 -11.42 31.10
C ASP A 286 -11.65 -10.96 32.46
N ALA A 287 -11.48 -11.73 33.54
CA ALA A 287 -11.79 -11.29 34.90
C ALA A 287 -10.97 -10.07 35.33
N LEU A 288 -9.69 -10.00 34.94
CA LEU A 288 -8.85 -8.83 35.19
C LEU A 288 -9.35 -7.60 34.43
N PHE A 289 -9.69 -7.75 33.16
CA PHE A 289 -10.22 -6.65 32.34
C PHE A 289 -11.60 -6.20 32.85
N ASP A 290 -12.51 -7.13 33.15
CA ASP A 290 -13.81 -6.84 33.78
C ASP A 290 -13.63 -6.07 35.09
N GLN A 291 -12.65 -6.44 35.92
CA GLN A 291 -12.33 -5.70 37.15
C GLN A 291 -11.85 -4.27 36.86
N ILE A 292 -11.03 -4.06 35.83
CA ILE A 292 -10.54 -2.73 35.45
C ILE A 292 -11.71 -1.87 34.95
N PHE A 293 -12.52 -2.39 34.03
CA PHE A 293 -13.62 -1.63 33.43
C PHE A 293 -14.82 -1.44 34.37
N SER A 294 -15.08 -2.38 35.29
CA SER A 294 -16.15 -2.26 36.29
C SER A 294 -15.91 -1.18 37.35
N LYS A 295 -14.67 -0.69 37.50
CA LYS A 295 -14.36 0.46 38.39
C LYS A 295 -14.84 1.80 37.83
N ILE A 296 -15.16 1.85 36.53
CA ILE A 296 -15.69 3.06 35.90
C ILE A 296 -17.15 3.24 36.34
N ALA A 297 -17.49 4.45 36.78
CA ALA A 297 -18.86 4.82 37.08
C ALA A 297 -19.67 4.98 35.78
N TRP A 298 -20.14 3.86 35.24
CA TRP A 298 -20.82 3.82 33.95
C TRP A 298 -22.11 4.63 33.95
N ASN A 299 -22.16 5.58 33.02
CA ASN A 299 -23.35 6.32 32.62
C ASN A 299 -23.29 6.52 31.10
N LYS A 300 -24.32 7.11 30.50
CA LYS A 300 -24.37 7.32 29.06
C LYS A 300 -23.14 8.08 28.54
N GLY A 301 -22.70 9.13 29.25
CA GLY A 301 -21.53 9.93 28.86
C GLY A 301 -20.22 9.13 28.93
N ALA A 302 -20.00 8.37 30.01
CA ALA A 302 -18.82 7.51 30.16
C ALA A 302 -18.77 6.41 29.08
N ALA A 303 -19.91 5.79 28.77
CA ALA A 303 -20.00 4.81 27.68
C ALA A 303 -19.67 5.43 26.32
N THR A 304 -20.22 6.62 26.02
CA THR A 304 -19.93 7.34 24.79
C THR A 304 -18.44 7.75 24.70
N ALA A 305 -17.85 8.28 25.77
CA ALA A 305 -16.43 8.64 25.81
C ALA A 305 -15.51 7.43 25.66
N PHE A 306 -15.87 6.30 26.27
CA PHE A 306 -15.17 5.03 26.11
C PHE A 306 -15.20 4.55 24.65
N LYS A 307 -16.38 4.49 24.03
CA LYS A 307 -16.52 4.09 22.62
C LYS A 307 -15.70 5.00 21.71
N ALA A 308 -15.78 6.32 21.91
CA ALA A 308 -15.01 7.31 21.16
C ALA A 308 -13.49 7.09 21.25
N LEU A 309 -12.99 6.82 22.46
CA LEU A 309 -11.58 6.53 22.68
C LEU A 309 -11.13 5.23 22.01
N MET A 310 -11.95 4.18 22.11
CA MET A 310 -11.58 2.82 21.72
C MET A 310 -11.86 2.52 20.25
N ALA A 311 -12.75 3.27 19.58
CA ALA A 311 -13.11 3.06 18.18
C ALA A 311 -11.89 2.96 17.23
N PRO A 312 -10.93 3.91 17.19
CA PRO A 312 -9.74 3.78 16.34
C PRO A 312 -8.80 2.66 16.79
N LEU A 313 -8.84 2.27 18.07
CA LEU A 313 -7.98 1.22 18.63
C LEU A 313 -8.46 -0.20 18.30
N VAL A 314 -9.76 -0.38 18.06
CA VAL A 314 -10.33 -1.68 17.67
C VAL A 314 -10.54 -1.82 16.17
N THR A 315 -10.51 -0.71 15.42
CA THR A 315 -10.63 -0.68 13.95
C THR A 315 -9.28 -0.44 13.28
N GLN A 316 -8.17 -0.90 13.87
CA GLN A 316 -6.81 -0.53 13.45
C GLN A 316 -6.48 -0.92 12.00
N GLU A 317 -6.33 0.09 11.14
CA GLU A 317 -5.56 0.03 9.87
C GLU A 317 -4.38 1.00 9.93
N VAL A 318 -4.67 2.25 10.30
CA VAL A 318 -3.70 3.32 10.55
C VAL A 318 -3.77 3.73 12.02
N LYS A 319 -2.62 4.01 12.65
CA LYS A 319 -2.59 4.47 14.05
C LYS A 319 -2.80 5.99 14.13
N ILE A 320 -3.48 6.45 15.17
CA ILE A 320 -3.75 7.87 15.43
C ILE A 320 -3.20 8.28 16.79
N SER A 321 -2.67 9.51 16.91
CA SER A 321 -2.33 10.08 18.22
C SER A 321 -3.57 10.47 19.02
N LYS A 322 -3.42 10.52 20.35
CA LYS A 322 -4.48 11.03 21.21
C LYS A 322 -4.87 12.47 20.83
N GLN A 323 -3.90 13.31 20.47
CA GLN A 323 -4.16 14.69 20.07
C GLN A 323 -5.00 14.77 18.79
N ALA A 324 -4.67 13.97 17.78
CA ALA A 324 -5.43 13.92 16.53
C ALA A 324 -6.84 13.36 16.75
N LEU A 325 -7.00 12.35 17.61
CA LEU A 325 -8.31 11.80 17.99
C LEU A 325 -9.19 12.85 18.70
N LEU A 326 -8.62 13.60 19.65
CA LEU A 326 -9.34 14.68 20.32
C LEU A 326 -9.75 15.79 19.34
N ALA A 327 -8.90 16.09 18.36
CA ALA A 327 -9.20 17.05 17.30
C ALA A 327 -10.33 16.56 16.37
N LEU A 328 -10.37 15.27 16.00
CA LEU A 328 -11.50 14.67 15.26
C LEU A 328 -12.83 14.88 16.01
N HIS A 329 -12.86 14.56 17.31
CA HIS A 329 -14.06 14.75 18.12
C HIS A 329 -14.41 16.23 18.39
N ALA A 330 -13.45 17.15 18.26
CA ALA A 330 -13.75 18.58 18.32
C ALA A 330 -14.48 19.10 17.07
N ILE A 331 -14.36 18.40 15.93
CA ILE A 331 -15.05 18.72 14.68
C ILE A 331 -16.53 18.31 14.77
N ASN A 332 -16.80 17.12 15.31
CA ASN A 332 -18.14 16.62 15.57
C ASN A 332 -18.33 16.38 17.08
N PRO A 333 -18.81 17.40 17.83
CA PRO A 333 -18.89 17.38 19.29
C PRO A 333 -20.07 16.54 19.81
N ALA A 334 -20.37 15.41 19.17
CA ALA A 334 -21.24 14.39 19.76
C ALA A 334 -20.69 13.87 21.10
N VAL A 335 -19.36 13.95 21.27
CA VAL A 335 -18.63 13.57 22.47
C VAL A 335 -17.71 14.70 22.89
N ASN A 336 -17.70 15.03 24.18
CA ASN A 336 -16.79 16.04 24.71
C ASN A 336 -15.36 15.50 24.75
N SER A 337 -14.43 16.18 24.08
CA SER A 337 -13.01 15.79 24.03
C SER A 337 -12.37 15.68 25.42
N LYS A 338 -12.81 16.50 26.38
CA LYS A 338 -12.33 16.40 27.77
C LYS A 338 -12.71 15.07 28.43
N ASP A 339 -13.87 14.52 28.09
CA ASP A 339 -14.33 13.24 28.64
C ASP A 339 -13.51 12.08 28.05
N ILE A 340 -13.12 12.18 26.77
CA ILE A 340 -12.22 11.23 26.10
C ILE A 340 -10.82 11.23 26.75
N ASP A 341 -10.24 12.42 26.97
CA ASP A 341 -8.92 12.52 27.62
C ASP A 341 -8.94 12.05 29.08
N THR A 342 -10.04 12.33 29.79
CA THR A 342 -10.28 11.80 31.14
C THR A 342 -10.38 10.28 31.13
N MET A 343 -11.12 9.72 30.16
CA MET A 343 -11.25 8.27 29.99
C MET A 343 -9.90 7.61 29.68
N ALA A 344 -9.09 8.21 28.79
CA ALA A 344 -7.74 7.72 28.49
C ALA A 344 -6.86 7.68 29.73
N SER A 345 -6.97 8.69 30.60
CA SER A 345 -6.25 8.74 31.87
C SER A 345 -6.66 7.63 32.83
N TRP A 346 -7.96 7.27 32.89
CA TRP A 346 -8.45 6.15 33.70
C TRP A 346 -8.02 4.77 33.18
N LEU A 347 -7.75 4.67 31.89
CA LEU A 347 -7.42 3.42 31.21
C LEU A 347 -5.92 3.24 30.93
N GLY A 348 -5.05 4.03 31.56
CA GLY A 348 -3.60 3.94 31.28
C GLY A 348 -2.95 2.60 31.68
N SER A 349 -3.65 1.74 32.43
CA SER A 349 -3.21 0.36 32.69
C SER A 349 -3.35 -0.56 31.47
N VAL A 350 -4.30 -0.25 30.57
CA VAL A 350 -4.59 -1.00 29.34
C VAL A 350 -4.25 -0.23 28.06
N LEU A 351 -3.81 1.03 28.19
CA LEU A 351 -3.39 1.91 27.10
C LEU A 351 -1.91 2.23 27.17
N LEU A 352 -1.34 2.51 26.01
CA LEU A 352 -0.04 3.14 25.82
C LEU A 352 -0.28 4.51 25.21
N ASP A 353 0.00 5.55 25.99
CA ASP A 353 -0.19 6.96 25.63
C ASP A 353 1.10 7.73 25.94
N ALA A 354 2.07 7.65 25.02
CA ALA A 354 3.33 8.36 25.12
C ALA A 354 3.29 9.64 24.28
N PRO A 355 3.84 10.77 24.75
CA PRO A 355 3.85 12.02 23.99
C PRO A 355 4.45 11.85 22.59
N GLY A 356 3.73 12.31 21.57
CA GLY A 356 4.15 12.21 20.17
C GLY A 356 4.05 10.80 19.56
N SER A 357 3.53 9.82 20.30
CA SER A 357 3.28 8.47 19.79
C SER A 357 1.78 8.24 19.58
N PRO A 358 1.38 7.37 18.64
CA PRO A 358 -0.01 6.97 18.51
C PRO A 358 -0.52 6.28 19.77
N ILE A 359 -1.79 6.51 20.12
CA ILE A 359 -2.43 5.79 21.22
C ILE A 359 -2.60 4.32 20.82
N GLN A 360 -2.29 3.40 21.74
CA GLN A 360 -2.32 1.96 21.46
C GLN A 360 -2.90 1.18 22.65
N LEU A 361 -3.49 0.03 22.36
CA LEU A 361 -3.78 -0.96 23.39
C LEU A 361 -2.48 -1.58 23.90
N PHE A 362 -2.40 -1.82 25.20
CA PHE A 362 -1.24 -2.45 25.81
C PHE A 362 -1.00 -3.87 25.29
N HIS A 363 -2.07 -4.58 24.94
CA HIS A 363 -2.02 -5.93 24.38
C HIS A 363 -3.24 -6.23 23.50
N LEU A 364 -3.08 -7.08 22.49
CA LEU A 364 -4.16 -7.51 21.59
C LEU A 364 -5.33 -8.17 22.34
N SER A 365 -5.04 -8.89 23.42
CA SER A 365 -6.07 -9.55 24.26
C SER A 365 -7.10 -8.58 24.84
N VAL A 366 -6.76 -7.29 25.02
CA VAL A 366 -7.72 -6.26 25.43
C VAL A 366 -8.75 -6.01 24.31
N MET A 367 -8.29 -5.92 23.07
CA MET A 367 -9.16 -5.75 21.90
C MET A 367 -10.11 -6.94 21.76
N GLU A 368 -9.57 -8.17 21.83
CA GLU A 368 -10.36 -9.39 21.71
C GLU A 368 -11.40 -9.52 22.83
N PHE A 369 -11.04 -9.15 24.06
CA PHE A 369 -11.97 -9.12 25.18
C PHE A 369 -13.15 -8.19 24.89
N LEU A 370 -12.86 -6.94 24.51
CA LEU A 370 -13.87 -5.90 24.30
C LEU A 370 -14.77 -6.13 23.07
N THR A 371 -14.30 -6.89 22.08
CA THR A 371 -14.99 -7.03 20.78
C THR A 371 -15.56 -8.44 20.53
N LYS A 372 -15.02 -9.48 21.16
CA LYS A 372 -15.36 -10.89 20.86
C LYS A 372 -15.83 -11.70 22.07
N ARG A 373 -15.22 -11.50 23.25
CA ARG A 373 -15.44 -12.39 24.41
C ARG A 373 -16.43 -11.84 25.43
N GLU A 374 -16.49 -10.54 25.63
CA GLU A 374 -17.42 -9.93 26.59
C GLU A 374 -18.87 -9.92 26.09
N SER A 375 -19.82 -9.97 27.01
CA SER A 375 -21.25 -9.86 26.72
C SER A 375 -21.63 -8.50 26.15
N GLU A 376 -22.45 -8.50 25.09
CA GLU A 376 -23.03 -7.29 24.50
C GLU A 376 -23.83 -6.43 25.50
N SER A 377 -24.28 -7.03 26.62
CA SER A 377 -25.01 -6.32 27.68
C SER A 377 -24.12 -5.39 28.51
N LYS A 378 -22.80 -5.53 28.44
CA LYS A 378 -21.86 -4.73 29.24
C LYS A 378 -21.62 -3.36 28.60
N PRO A 379 -21.45 -2.29 29.40
CA PRO A 379 -21.33 -0.92 28.88
C PRO A 379 -20.02 -0.65 28.13
N TYR A 380 -19.01 -1.52 28.28
CA TYR A 380 -17.71 -1.43 27.61
C TYR A 380 -17.54 -2.44 26.47
N PHE A 381 -18.58 -3.20 26.12
CA PHE A 381 -18.56 -4.00 24.90
C PHE A 381 -18.53 -3.08 23.66
N LEU A 382 -17.73 -3.45 22.66
CA LEU A 382 -17.52 -2.69 21.44
C LEU A 382 -17.93 -3.51 20.22
N ASN A 383 -18.98 -3.05 19.54
CA ASN A 383 -19.33 -3.55 18.22
C ASN A 383 -18.37 -2.93 17.18
N VAL A 384 -17.62 -3.77 16.47
CA VAL A 384 -16.57 -3.31 15.53
C VAL A 384 -17.17 -2.50 14.37
N GLU A 385 -18.28 -2.93 13.79
CA GLU A 385 -18.97 -2.19 12.72
C GLU A 385 -19.47 -0.80 13.20
N GLU A 386 -19.97 -0.70 14.44
CA GLU A 386 -20.36 0.59 15.05
C GLU A 386 -19.16 1.51 15.25
N CYS A 387 -18.00 0.94 15.58
CA CYS A 387 -16.74 1.68 15.69
C CYS A 387 -16.28 2.19 14.32
N HIS A 388 -16.36 1.38 13.27
CA HIS A 388 -16.08 1.80 11.89
C HIS A 388 -17.02 2.91 11.46
N TYR A 389 -18.33 2.76 11.69
CA TYR A 389 -19.32 3.80 11.41
C TYR A 389 -18.96 5.13 12.09
N THR A 390 -18.64 5.09 13.39
CA THR A 390 -18.26 6.27 14.15
C THR A 390 -17.03 6.96 13.54
N MET A 391 -15.98 6.19 13.23
CA MET A 391 -14.77 6.72 12.62
C MET A 391 -15.01 7.24 11.20
N ALA A 392 -15.89 6.60 10.42
CA ALA A 392 -16.26 7.04 9.08
C ALA A 392 -16.93 8.42 9.10
N ILE A 393 -17.89 8.63 10.02
CA ILE A 393 -18.54 9.93 10.20
C ILE A 393 -17.52 11.02 10.57
N LEU A 394 -16.65 10.76 11.56
CA LEU A 394 -15.66 11.74 12.03
C LEU A 394 -14.66 12.12 10.93
N THR A 395 -14.15 11.14 10.21
CA THR A 395 -13.15 11.36 9.15
C THR A 395 -13.76 12.07 7.95
N LEU A 396 -14.99 11.73 7.54
CA LEU A 396 -15.70 12.47 6.49
C LEU A 396 -16.00 13.92 6.90
N ASP A 397 -16.40 14.16 8.14
CA ASP A 397 -16.63 15.52 8.66
C ASP A 397 -15.34 16.34 8.69
N SER A 398 -14.21 15.73 9.06
CA SER A 398 -12.90 16.39 9.00
C SER A 398 -12.50 16.73 7.57
N ILE A 399 -12.69 15.82 6.62
CA ILE A 399 -12.42 16.08 5.20
C ILE A 399 -13.28 17.25 4.70
N LEU A 400 -14.59 17.23 4.96
CA LEU A 400 -15.52 18.29 4.54
C LEU A 400 -15.15 19.67 5.11
N LYS A 401 -14.61 19.71 6.33
CA LYS A 401 -14.27 20.95 7.02
C LYS A 401 -12.90 21.49 6.62
N ASP A 402 -11.90 20.62 6.55
CA ASP A 402 -10.49 21.02 6.60
C ASP A 402 -9.77 20.86 5.25
N LEU A 403 -10.26 20.02 4.32
CA LEU A 403 -9.68 19.89 2.98
C LEU A 403 -10.09 21.08 2.09
N ARG A 404 -9.11 21.87 1.63
CA ARG A 404 -9.35 23.11 0.88
C ARG A 404 -8.76 23.05 -0.55
N PRO A 405 -9.58 23.17 -1.61
CA PRO A 405 -9.12 23.10 -3.01
C PRO A 405 -8.12 24.18 -3.45
N GLY A 406 -8.04 25.31 -2.74
CA GLY A 406 -7.25 26.49 -3.14
C GLY A 406 -5.82 26.55 -2.59
N VAL A 407 -5.34 25.51 -1.90
CA VAL A 407 -4.04 25.52 -1.20
C VAL A 407 -3.01 24.70 -1.99
N PRO A 408 -1.87 25.29 -2.40
CA PRO A 408 -0.78 24.51 -2.99
C PRO A 408 -0.30 23.42 -2.02
N PRO A 409 0.07 22.24 -2.51
CA PRO A 409 0.25 21.85 -3.92
C PRO A 409 -1.00 21.29 -4.63
N LEU A 410 -2.20 21.44 -4.07
CA LEU A 410 -3.47 21.01 -4.69
C LEU A 410 -3.83 21.84 -5.95
N GLY A 411 -4.75 21.30 -6.75
CA GLY A 411 -5.26 21.86 -7.99
C GLY A 411 -4.55 21.37 -9.27
N PHE A 412 -3.69 20.36 -9.17
CA PHE A 412 -2.96 19.83 -10.32
C PHE A 412 -3.85 19.05 -11.32
N LEU A 413 -4.96 18.46 -10.87
CA LEU A 413 -5.93 17.80 -11.76
C LEU A 413 -6.60 18.77 -12.73
N SER A 414 -6.72 20.05 -12.35
CA SER A 414 -7.25 21.10 -13.23
C SER A 414 -6.23 21.58 -14.30
N LEU A 415 -4.98 21.11 -14.27
CA LEU A 415 -3.94 21.57 -15.19
C LEU A 415 -4.02 20.87 -16.56
N HIS A 416 -4.17 21.68 -17.61
CA HIS A 416 -4.24 21.24 -19.00
C HIS A 416 -2.83 21.16 -19.60
N LEU A 417 -2.00 20.28 -19.03
CA LEU A 417 -0.66 19.97 -19.53
C LEU A 417 -0.72 18.84 -20.56
N GLY A 418 0.09 18.94 -21.61
CA GLY A 418 0.30 17.84 -22.56
C GLY A 418 1.06 16.68 -21.90
N GLU A 419 2.04 17.00 -21.06
CA GLU A 419 2.80 16.05 -20.23
C GLU A 419 2.56 16.31 -18.73
N LYS A 420 2.15 15.27 -17.98
CA LYS A 420 1.99 15.39 -16.53
C LYS A 420 3.32 15.05 -15.83
N PRO A 421 3.81 15.90 -14.91
CA PRO A 421 4.95 15.55 -14.07
C PRO A 421 4.62 14.42 -13.09
N LYS A 422 5.65 13.77 -12.54
CA LYS A 422 5.46 12.80 -11.46
C LYS A 422 4.81 13.49 -10.25
N ILE A 423 3.83 12.82 -9.64
CA ILE A 423 3.19 13.29 -8.41
C ILE A 423 4.25 13.34 -7.32
N MET A 424 4.37 14.52 -6.68
CA MET A 424 5.25 14.71 -5.53
C MET A 424 4.66 14.01 -4.31
N GLN A 425 5.46 13.18 -3.64
CA GLN A 425 5.05 12.62 -2.35
C GLN A 425 5.34 13.58 -1.21
N ILE A 426 4.41 13.68 -0.26
CA ILE A 426 4.53 14.49 0.95
C ILE A 426 4.63 13.55 2.16
N PRO A 427 5.62 13.73 3.04
CA PRO A 427 5.66 12.96 4.29
C PRO A 427 4.52 13.39 5.24
N PRO A 428 3.88 12.45 5.95
CA PRO A 428 2.80 12.76 6.91
C PRO A 428 3.18 13.81 7.97
N SER A 429 4.47 13.89 8.32
CA SER A 429 5.00 14.83 9.32
C SER A 429 4.90 16.31 8.93
N LEU A 430 4.66 16.61 7.65
CA LEU A 430 4.50 17.99 7.16
C LEU A 430 3.03 18.43 7.08
N SER A 431 2.11 17.60 7.55
CA SER A 431 0.67 17.83 7.51
C SER A 431 0.03 17.79 8.90
N ASP A 432 -1.17 18.36 8.98
CA ASP A 432 -2.06 18.17 10.11
C ASP A 432 -2.43 16.67 10.23
N GLU A 433 -2.10 16.05 11.37
CA GLU A 433 -2.28 14.60 11.58
C GLU A 433 -3.77 14.19 11.48
N THR A 434 -4.69 15.04 11.95
CA THR A 434 -6.13 14.81 11.91
C THR A 434 -6.63 14.73 10.46
N LEU A 435 -6.27 15.69 9.62
CA LEU A 435 -6.63 15.68 8.20
C LEU A 435 -5.94 14.53 7.45
N TRP A 436 -4.65 14.32 7.71
CA TRP A 436 -3.90 13.20 7.13
C TRP A 436 -4.57 11.87 7.43
N TYR A 437 -4.82 11.57 8.71
CA TYR A 437 -5.49 10.35 9.15
C TYR A 437 -6.85 10.21 8.46
N SER A 438 -7.63 11.29 8.44
CA SER A 438 -8.97 11.27 7.84
C SER A 438 -8.93 10.90 6.36
N CYS A 439 -8.08 11.53 5.57
CA CYS A 439 -8.00 11.28 4.12
C CYS A 439 -7.51 9.87 3.77
N ILE A 440 -6.65 9.24 4.58
CA ILE A 440 -6.11 7.91 4.27
C ILE A 440 -6.97 6.77 4.85
N SER A 441 -7.70 6.99 5.94
CA SER A 441 -8.44 5.93 6.65
C SER A 441 -9.95 5.94 6.43
N PHE A 442 -10.55 7.05 5.96
CA PHE A 442 -12.01 7.14 5.85
C PHE A 442 -12.59 6.03 4.97
N GLN A 443 -11.93 5.65 3.88
CA GLN A 443 -12.42 4.61 2.98
C GLN A 443 -12.54 3.26 3.70
N TYR A 444 -11.55 2.90 4.50
CA TYR A 444 -11.55 1.68 5.28
C TYR A 444 -12.65 1.69 6.36
N HIS A 445 -12.87 2.85 7.00
CA HIS A 445 -13.96 3.01 7.94
C HIS A 445 -15.34 2.93 7.29
N VAL A 446 -15.53 3.54 6.13
CA VAL A 446 -16.77 3.44 5.34
C VAL A 446 -17.05 1.97 4.97
N LEU A 447 -16.07 1.29 4.38
CA LEU A 447 -16.23 -0.11 3.93
C LEU A 447 -16.45 -1.07 5.12
N GLY A 448 -15.80 -0.83 6.26
CA GLY A 448 -15.95 -1.63 7.48
C GLY A 448 -17.20 -1.35 8.32
N SER A 449 -18.03 -0.37 7.94
CA SER A 449 -19.24 0.00 8.69
C SER A 449 -20.36 -1.05 8.62
N GLY A 450 -20.28 -2.00 7.68
CA GLY A 450 -21.16 -3.17 7.60
C GLY A 450 -22.66 -2.84 7.69
N GLN A 451 -23.38 -3.57 8.54
CA GLN A 451 -24.82 -3.39 8.76
C GLN A 451 -25.16 -2.14 9.59
N LYS A 452 -24.16 -1.50 10.19
CA LYS A 452 -24.35 -0.25 10.96
C LYS A 452 -24.37 0.99 10.09
N ALA A 453 -24.02 0.87 8.81
CA ALA A 453 -24.10 1.96 7.84
C ALA A 453 -25.55 2.45 7.67
N ASP A 454 -25.72 3.77 7.59
CA ASP A 454 -27.02 4.41 7.36
C ASP A 454 -26.96 5.41 6.20
N LEU A 455 -28.12 5.97 5.85
CA LEU A 455 -28.23 6.99 4.80
C LEU A 455 -27.49 8.30 5.15
N ASP A 456 -27.21 8.59 6.41
CA ASP A 456 -26.43 9.78 6.78
C ASP A 456 -24.97 9.62 6.38
N LEU A 457 -24.39 8.45 6.68
CA LEU A 457 -23.04 8.08 6.22
C LEU A 457 -22.94 8.14 4.69
N ALA A 458 -23.91 7.58 3.98
CA ALA A 458 -23.94 7.61 2.52
C ALA A 458 -24.02 9.05 1.96
N ARG A 459 -24.80 9.93 2.59
CA ARG A 459 -24.90 11.34 2.19
C ARG A 459 -23.60 12.11 2.44
N LYS A 460 -22.93 11.90 3.58
CA LYS A 460 -21.63 12.52 3.87
C LYS A 460 -20.55 12.07 2.89
N LEU A 461 -20.52 10.78 2.57
CA LEU A 461 -19.62 10.24 1.54
C LEU A 461 -19.91 10.90 0.18
N ARG A 462 -21.18 10.99 -0.21
CA ARG A 462 -21.60 11.69 -1.42
C ARG A 462 -21.13 13.13 -1.41
N ASP A 463 -21.30 13.86 -0.31
CA ASP A 463 -20.84 15.25 -0.21
C ASP A 463 -19.34 15.39 -0.39
N VAL A 464 -18.53 14.49 0.17
CA VAL A 464 -17.08 14.46 -0.09
C VAL A 464 -16.77 14.21 -1.56
N LEU A 465 -17.37 13.19 -2.17
CA LEU A 465 -17.14 12.85 -3.59
C LEU A 465 -17.69 13.91 -4.56
N VAL A 466 -18.73 14.64 -4.17
CA VAL A 466 -19.36 15.67 -5.02
C VAL A 466 -18.83 17.07 -4.71
N GLN A 467 -18.14 17.33 -3.61
CA GLN A 467 -17.63 18.68 -3.31
C GLN A 467 -16.10 18.74 -3.34
N LEU A 468 -15.43 17.64 -3.00
CA LEU A 468 -14.00 17.62 -2.70
C LEU A 468 -13.23 16.48 -3.39
N LEU A 469 -13.79 15.83 -4.41
CA LEU A 469 -13.13 14.70 -5.06
C LEU A 469 -11.74 15.04 -5.61
N ASP A 470 -11.59 16.11 -6.39
CA ASP A 470 -10.29 16.48 -6.96
C ASP A 470 -9.22 16.69 -5.88
N PRO A 471 -9.40 17.58 -4.87
CA PRO A 471 -8.40 17.75 -3.83
C PRO A 471 -8.20 16.48 -2.99
N LEU A 472 -9.21 15.61 -2.87
CA LEU A 472 -9.09 14.34 -2.16
C LEU A 472 -8.20 13.35 -2.94
N LEU A 473 -8.45 13.18 -4.24
CA LEU A 473 -7.63 12.35 -5.12
C LEU A 473 -6.19 12.87 -5.15
N GLU A 474 -6.01 14.19 -5.26
CA GLU A 474 -4.69 14.82 -5.25
C GLU A 474 -3.95 14.56 -3.94
N ILE A 475 -4.55 14.86 -2.78
CA ILE A 475 -3.84 14.76 -1.50
C ILE A 475 -3.53 13.30 -1.14
N THR A 476 -4.45 12.38 -1.39
CA THR A 476 -4.24 10.94 -1.13
C THR A 476 -3.15 10.37 -2.04
N ALA A 477 -3.12 10.81 -3.32
CA ALA A 477 -2.02 10.47 -4.20
C ALA A 477 -0.65 10.93 -3.69
N MET A 478 -0.58 12.12 -3.10
CA MET A 478 0.66 12.65 -2.54
C MET A 478 1.07 11.94 -1.26
N TRP A 479 0.12 11.36 -0.51
CA TRP A 479 0.41 10.57 0.69
C TRP A 479 0.67 9.08 0.44
N GLY A 480 0.57 8.63 -0.82
CA GLY A 480 1.09 7.34 -1.26
C GLY A 480 0.07 6.39 -1.87
N GLU A 481 -1.22 6.59 -1.61
CA GLU A 481 -2.31 5.74 -2.12
C GLU A 481 -3.52 6.59 -2.45
N VAL A 482 -4.05 6.47 -3.68
CA VAL A 482 -5.23 7.21 -4.11
C VAL A 482 -6.49 6.56 -3.57
N THR A 483 -7.46 7.37 -3.14
CA THR A 483 -8.81 6.89 -2.79
C THR A 483 -9.42 5.99 -3.86
N ASP A 484 -9.87 4.80 -3.47
CA ASP A 484 -10.59 3.87 -4.36
C ASP A 484 -12.07 4.26 -4.49
N VAL A 485 -12.34 5.29 -5.28
CA VAL A 485 -13.70 5.76 -5.57
C VAL A 485 -14.58 4.66 -6.18
N PRO A 486 -14.09 3.80 -7.11
CA PRO A 486 -14.86 2.65 -7.58
C PRO A 486 -15.33 1.71 -6.46
N ALA A 487 -14.49 1.40 -5.48
CA ALA A 487 -14.89 0.59 -4.33
C ALA A 487 -15.96 1.28 -3.47
N LEU A 488 -15.82 2.59 -3.24
CA LEU A 488 -16.80 3.38 -2.49
C LEU A 488 -18.16 3.42 -3.20
N LEU A 489 -18.20 3.62 -4.52
CA LEU A 489 -19.45 3.59 -5.29
C LEU A 489 -20.10 2.20 -5.28
N ARG A 490 -19.31 1.12 -5.43
CA ARG A 490 -19.81 -0.26 -5.29
C ARG A 490 -20.41 -0.51 -3.91
N TRP A 491 -19.77 0.01 -2.85
CA TRP A 491 -20.27 -0.11 -1.50
C TRP A 491 -21.61 0.62 -1.31
N VAL A 492 -21.78 1.85 -1.84
CA VAL A 492 -23.08 2.53 -1.78
C VAL A 492 -24.13 1.72 -2.55
N GLN A 493 -23.79 1.22 -3.73
CA GLN A 493 -24.71 0.43 -4.56
C GLN A 493 -25.16 -0.86 -3.87
N SER A 494 -24.25 -1.57 -3.18
CA SER A 494 -24.58 -2.81 -2.47
C SER A 494 -25.34 -2.58 -1.17
N THR A 495 -25.02 -1.49 -0.46
CA THR A 495 -25.55 -1.21 0.88
C THR A 495 -26.89 -0.47 0.82
N PHE A 496 -27.08 0.41 -0.17
CA PHE A 496 -28.26 1.24 -0.35
C PHE A 496 -28.84 1.14 -1.78
N PRO A 497 -29.19 -0.07 -2.27
CA PRO A 497 -29.60 -0.27 -3.66
C PRO A 497 -30.82 0.58 -4.05
N ASP A 498 -31.78 0.74 -3.13
CA ASP A 498 -33.02 1.50 -3.36
C ASP A 498 -32.81 3.02 -3.40
N HIS A 499 -31.66 3.51 -2.94
CA HIS A 499 -31.33 4.94 -2.85
C HIS A 499 -30.14 5.33 -3.72
N PHE A 500 -29.49 4.38 -4.38
CA PHE A 500 -28.26 4.62 -5.13
C PHE A 500 -28.44 5.67 -6.23
N GLU A 501 -29.53 5.57 -7.00
CA GLU A 501 -29.88 6.51 -8.08
C GLU A 501 -30.34 7.89 -7.54
N ASP A 502 -30.81 7.95 -6.29
CA ASP A 502 -31.20 9.22 -5.65
C ASP A 502 -29.99 9.95 -5.04
N LEU A 503 -28.96 9.20 -4.64
CA LEU A 503 -27.76 9.75 -4.01
C LEU A 503 -26.84 10.43 -5.03
N PHE A 504 -26.66 9.85 -6.21
CA PHE A 504 -25.80 10.40 -7.27
C PHE A 504 -26.62 10.64 -8.53
N ASN A 505 -26.69 11.90 -8.97
CA ASN A 505 -27.33 12.23 -10.24
C ASN A 505 -26.33 12.06 -11.42
N ASP A 506 -26.85 12.18 -12.65
CA ASP A 506 -26.05 12.01 -13.87
C ASP A 506 -24.88 13.01 -13.96
N ASP A 507 -25.02 14.24 -13.44
CA ASP A 507 -23.95 15.25 -13.40
C ASP A 507 -22.85 14.89 -12.39
N ASP A 508 -23.24 14.35 -11.22
CA ASP A 508 -22.31 13.85 -10.21
C ASP A 508 -21.45 12.72 -10.80
N TYR A 509 -22.08 11.75 -11.47
CA TYR A 509 -21.38 10.68 -12.18
C TYR A 509 -20.46 11.22 -13.26
N HIS A 510 -20.94 12.13 -14.09
CA HIS A 510 -20.12 12.73 -15.15
C HIS A 510 -18.85 13.36 -14.56
N ARG A 511 -18.98 14.09 -13.45
CA ARG A 511 -17.84 14.72 -12.78
C ARG A 511 -16.90 13.69 -12.16
N ILE A 512 -17.42 12.69 -11.46
CA ILE A 512 -16.60 11.63 -10.85
C ILE A 512 -15.82 10.87 -11.93
N GLY A 513 -16.49 10.47 -13.01
CA GLY A 513 -15.85 9.77 -14.13
C GLY A 513 -14.74 10.61 -14.79
N THR A 514 -14.99 11.91 -14.99
CA THR A 514 -13.99 12.82 -15.58
C THR A 514 -12.77 13.00 -14.65
N SER A 515 -13.01 13.11 -13.35
CA SER A 515 -11.95 13.28 -12.34
C SER A 515 -11.08 12.03 -12.23
N LEU A 516 -11.69 10.84 -12.28
CA LEU A 516 -10.97 9.56 -12.31
C LEU A 516 -10.11 9.41 -13.57
N PHE A 517 -10.60 9.83 -14.73
CA PHE A 517 -9.80 9.81 -15.96
C PHE A 517 -8.63 10.80 -15.89
N ALA A 518 -8.87 12.02 -15.38
CA ALA A 518 -7.79 12.97 -15.16
C ALA A 518 -6.72 12.40 -14.21
N MET A 519 -7.16 11.71 -13.15
CA MET A 519 -6.25 11.08 -12.20
C MET A 519 -5.45 9.92 -12.82
N TYR A 520 -6.08 9.13 -13.70
CA TYR A 520 -5.39 8.11 -14.49
C TYR A 520 -4.16 8.68 -15.22
N ASP A 521 -4.27 9.84 -15.89
CA ASP A 521 -3.15 10.44 -16.64
C ASP A 521 -1.95 10.79 -15.72
N TRP A 522 -2.25 11.30 -14.52
CA TRP A 522 -1.24 11.65 -13.52
C TRP A 522 -0.59 10.41 -12.88
N LEU A 523 -1.38 9.38 -12.60
CA LEU A 523 -0.90 8.11 -12.05
C LEU A 523 -0.09 7.30 -13.07
N TYR A 524 -0.53 7.29 -14.33
CA TYR A 524 0.22 6.75 -15.45
C TYR A 524 1.58 7.43 -15.55
N SER A 525 1.60 8.76 -15.46
CA SER A 525 2.85 9.53 -15.50
C SER A 525 3.78 9.29 -14.31
N SER A 526 3.20 8.85 -13.19
CA SER A 526 3.91 8.49 -11.96
C SER A 526 4.27 7.01 -11.86
N GLU A 527 4.01 6.21 -12.91
CA GLU A 527 4.29 4.76 -12.97
C GLU A 527 3.52 3.95 -11.90
N ARG A 528 2.36 4.42 -11.44
CA ARG A 528 1.52 3.79 -10.41
C ARG A 528 0.50 2.83 -11.02
N VAL A 529 0.99 1.68 -11.49
CA VAL A 529 0.29 0.83 -12.47
C VAL A 529 -1.08 0.24 -12.03
N ASP A 530 -1.39 0.15 -10.74
CA ASP A 530 -2.61 -0.53 -10.22
C ASP A 530 -3.69 0.53 -10.10
N GLU A 531 -3.28 1.64 -9.51
CA GLU A 531 -4.12 2.79 -9.21
C GLU A 531 -4.60 3.47 -10.49
N TYR A 532 -3.75 3.64 -11.51
CA TYR A 532 -4.24 4.20 -12.77
C TYR A 532 -5.19 3.25 -13.49
N HIS A 533 -4.96 1.93 -13.42
CA HIS A 533 -5.85 0.96 -14.05
C HIS A 533 -7.22 0.97 -13.37
N ASN A 534 -7.24 0.99 -12.03
CA ASN A 534 -8.48 1.12 -11.25
C ASN A 534 -9.21 2.43 -11.57
N ALA A 535 -8.51 3.56 -11.63
CA ALA A 535 -9.10 4.86 -11.96
C ALA A 535 -9.72 4.87 -13.36
N LEU A 536 -9.00 4.36 -14.38
CA LEU A 536 -9.50 4.30 -15.75
C LEU A 536 -10.70 3.34 -15.90
N GLN A 537 -10.65 2.16 -15.27
CA GLN A 537 -11.77 1.22 -15.25
C GLN A 537 -12.99 1.80 -14.54
N GLY A 538 -12.78 2.52 -13.44
CA GLY A 538 -13.82 3.29 -12.76
C GLY A 538 -14.48 4.30 -13.68
N ALA A 539 -13.68 5.11 -14.39
CA ALA A 539 -14.17 6.09 -15.36
C ALA A 539 -14.98 5.43 -16.49
N ILE A 540 -14.48 4.33 -17.07
CA ILE A 540 -15.20 3.59 -18.12
C ILE A 540 -16.53 3.04 -17.59
N THR A 541 -16.55 2.47 -16.39
CA THR A 541 -17.77 1.91 -15.79
C THR A 541 -18.85 3.00 -15.63
N ILE A 542 -18.45 4.18 -15.16
CA ILE A 542 -19.34 5.33 -15.03
C ILE A 542 -19.85 5.79 -16.41
N PHE A 543 -18.97 5.95 -17.39
CA PHE A 543 -19.38 6.43 -18.72
C PHE A 543 -20.20 5.39 -19.50
N ARG A 544 -20.03 4.08 -19.24
CA ARG A 544 -20.96 3.04 -19.72
C ARG A 544 -22.36 3.24 -19.16
N HIS A 545 -22.48 3.52 -17.86
CA HIS A 545 -23.76 3.81 -17.21
C HIS A 545 -24.42 5.06 -17.80
N LEU A 546 -23.69 6.17 -17.94
CA LEU A 546 -24.19 7.41 -18.54
C LEU A 546 -24.59 7.25 -20.01
N ASN A 547 -23.81 6.48 -20.79
CA ASN A 547 -24.13 6.19 -22.18
C ASN A 547 -25.40 5.32 -22.31
N ALA A 548 -25.57 4.31 -21.45
CA ALA A 548 -26.79 3.49 -21.43
C ALA A 548 -28.05 4.33 -21.15
N ARG A 549 -27.91 5.41 -20.36
CA ARG A 549 -28.96 6.40 -20.07
C ARG A 549 -29.11 7.48 -21.13
N LYS A 550 -28.29 7.45 -22.18
CA LYS A 550 -28.27 8.41 -23.30
C LYS A 550 -27.99 9.85 -22.86
N ILE A 551 -27.13 10.02 -21.85
CA ILE A 551 -26.67 11.34 -21.43
C ILE A 551 -25.85 11.98 -22.56
N ALA A 552 -26.16 13.25 -22.86
CA ALA A 552 -25.56 13.96 -23.98
C ALA A 552 -24.03 14.03 -23.83
N GLY A 553 -23.30 13.58 -24.86
CA GLY A 553 -21.84 13.61 -24.87
C GLY A 553 -21.16 12.47 -24.08
N ALA A 554 -21.90 11.60 -23.39
CA ALA A 554 -21.31 10.44 -22.72
C ALA A 554 -20.73 9.42 -23.72
N ASP A 555 -21.33 9.32 -24.90
CA ASP A 555 -20.90 8.43 -25.99
C ASP A 555 -19.49 8.76 -26.50
N GLN A 556 -19.21 10.02 -26.79
CA GLN A 556 -17.87 10.48 -27.23
C GLN A 556 -16.79 10.29 -26.15
N ILE A 557 -17.12 10.51 -24.88
CA ILE A 557 -16.17 10.35 -23.78
C ILE A 557 -15.89 8.86 -23.55
N LEU A 558 -16.94 8.03 -23.55
CA LEU A 558 -16.81 6.58 -23.40
C LEU A 558 -15.92 5.98 -24.50
N VAL A 559 -16.12 6.39 -25.75
CA VAL A 559 -15.29 5.95 -26.89
C VAL A 559 -13.81 6.25 -26.66
N GLU A 560 -13.49 7.44 -26.18
CA GLU A 560 -12.11 7.81 -25.89
C GLU A 560 -11.52 6.95 -24.76
N TYR A 561 -12.27 6.77 -23.67
CA TYR A 561 -11.75 6.04 -22.51
C TYR A 561 -11.55 4.56 -22.82
N LEU A 562 -12.48 3.94 -23.55
CA LEU A 562 -12.35 2.57 -24.06
C LEU A 562 -11.13 2.43 -25.00
N ALA A 563 -10.95 3.38 -25.92
CA ALA A 563 -9.84 3.36 -26.85
C ALA A 563 -8.48 3.55 -26.15
N VAL A 564 -8.39 4.44 -25.16
CA VAL A 564 -7.20 4.64 -24.33
C VAL A 564 -6.87 3.37 -23.55
N HIS A 565 -7.87 2.76 -22.90
CA HIS A 565 -7.68 1.52 -22.16
C HIS A 565 -7.24 0.36 -23.04
N ALA A 566 -7.88 0.18 -24.20
CA ALA A 566 -7.52 -0.87 -25.16
C ALA A 566 -6.11 -0.67 -25.73
N THR A 567 -5.76 0.56 -26.13
CA THR A 567 -4.42 0.90 -26.63
C THR A 567 -3.36 0.58 -25.58
N TRP A 568 -3.60 0.97 -24.33
CA TRP A 568 -2.70 0.66 -23.22
C TRP A 568 -2.55 -0.85 -23.00
N CYS A 569 -3.67 -1.58 -22.91
CA CYS A 569 -3.66 -3.03 -22.76
C CYS A 569 -2.94 -3.71 -23.92
N ASN A 570 -3.13 -3.28 -25.16
CA ASN A 570 -2.47 -3.92 -26.30
C ASN A 570 -0.95 -3.68 -26.29
N LEU A 571 -0.53 -2.46 -25.98
CA LEU A 571 0.89 -2.07 -25.99
C LEU A 571 1.68 -2.62 -24.80
N CYS A 572 1.02 -2.79 -23.65
CA CYS A 572 1.64 -3.36 -22.45
C CYS A 572 1.46 -4.89 -22.42
N ARG A 573 0.27 -5.38 -22.84
CA ARG A 573 -0.15 -6.80 -22.79
C ARG A 573 0.13 -7.67 -23.97
N GLY A 574 0.32 -7.09 -25.14
CA GLY A 574 0.42 -7.87 -26.36
C GLY A 574 -0.81 -8.75 -26.58
N SER A 575 -1.96 -8.40 -25.97
CA SER A 575 -3.22 -9.12 -26.10
C SER A 575 -4.31 -8.15 -26.51
N ALA A 576 -4.99 -8.48 -27.62
CA ALA A 576 -6.16 -7.76 -28.11
C ALA A 576 -7.25 -7.66 -27.04
N HIS A 577 -7.64 -6.44 -26.70
CA HIS A 577 -8.66 -6.18 -25.68
C HIS A 577 -10.03 -5.83 -26.31
N PRO A 578 -11.17 -6.40 -25.83
CA PRO A 578 -12.49 -6.22 -26.45
C PRO A 578 -12.98 -4.76 -26.50
N GLU A 579 -12.49 -3.89 -25.64
CA GLU A 579 -12.84 -2.47 -25.56
C GLU A 579 -12.57 -1.71 -26.86
N ALA A 580 -11.59 -2.13 -27.68
CA ALA A 580 -11.38 -1.54 -29.00
C ALA A 580 -12.58 -1.79 -29.94
N THR A 581 -13.19 -2.98 -29.85
CA THR A 581 -14.39 -3.34 -30.61
C THR A 581 -15.61 -2.61 -30.08
N GLU A 582 -15.79 -2.54 -28.76
CA GLU A 582 -16.86 -1.75 -28.13
C GLU A 582 -16.78 -0.27 -28.54
N ALA A 583 -15.58 0.33 -28.50
CA ALA A 583 -15.36 1.70 -28.92
C ALA A 583 -15.72 1.92 -30.40
N LEU A 584 -15.39 0.97 -31.28
CA LEU A 584 -15.75 1.01 -32.70
C LEU A 584 -17.27 0.91 -32.92
N GLU A 585 -17.96 0.06 -32.16
CA GLU A 585 -19.42 -0.10 -32.25
C GLU A 585 -20.14 1.20 -31.87
N ILE A 586 -19.69 1.87 -30.80
CA ILE A 586 -20.25 3.16 -30.39
C ILE A 586 -19.91 4.24 -31.43
N TYR A 587 -18.66 4.31 -31.89
CA TYR A 587 -18.22 5.29 -32.89
C TYR A 587 -18.98 5.19 -34.22
N ARG A 588 -19.38 3.98 -34.65
CA ARG A 588 -20.21 3.80 -35.87
C ARG A 588 -21.56 4.51 -35.81
N LEU A 589 -22.03 4.88 -34.62
CA LEU A 589 -23.30 5.59 -34.42
C LEU A 589 -23.15 7.12 -34.51
N PHE A 590 -21.96 7.67 -34.79
CA PHE A 590 -21.68 9.12 -34.75
C PHE A 590 -22.16 9.91 -35.98
N GLU A 591 -23.28 9.51 -36.58
CA GLU A 591 -23.85 10.23 -37.73
C GLU A 591 -24.24 11.67 -37.33
N GLY A 592 -23.75 12.67 -38.06
CA GLY A 592 -24.09 14.08 -37.86
C GLY A 592 -23.44 14.77 -36.65
N LYS A 593 -22.49 14.13 -35.97
CA LYS A 593 -21.68 14.77 -34.91
C LYS A 593 -20.76 15.85 -35.49
N GLU A 594 -20.36 16.81 -34.66
CA GLU A 594 -19.39 17.85 -35.04
C GLU A 594 -18.08 17.23 -35.55
N GLU A 595 -17.47 17.86 -36.54
CA GLU A 595 -16.25 17.36 -37.19
C GLU A 595 -15.11 17.14 -36.18
N VAL A 596 -14.95 18.03 -35.20
CA VAL A 596 -13.92 17.90 -34.15
C VAL A 596 -14.14 16.64 -33.31
N VAL A 597 -15.38 16.37 -32.90
CA VAL A 597 -15.75 15.16 -32.15
C VAL A 597 -15.54 13.90 -32.99
N HIS A 598 -15.93 13.96 -34.26
CA HIS A 598 -15.74 12.84 -35.17
C HIS A 598 -14.26 12.49 -35.32
N GLN A 599 -13.40 13.49 -35.55
CA GLN A 599 -11.97 13.28 -35.75
C GLN A 599 -11.24 12.83 -34.48
N LYS A 600 -11.60 13.36 -33.30
CA LYS A 600 -10.93 12.94 -32.04
C LYS A 600 -11.23 11.48 -31.70
N CYS A 601 -12.49 11.07 -31.84
CA CYS A 601 -12.91 9.70 -31.57
C CYS A 601 -12.40 8.74 -32.65
N ARG A 602 -12.37 9.16 -33.92
CA ARG A 602 -11.73 8.40 -35.01
C ARG A 602 -10.26 8.15 -34.72
N GLY A 603 -9.51 9.19 -34.34
CA GLY A 603 -8.10 9.07 -33.97
C GLY A 603 -7.87 8.03 -32.87
N ALA A 604 -8.65 8.11 -31.79
CA ALA A 604 -8.54 7.23 -30.65
C ALA A 604 -8.90 5.77 -31.01
N VAL A 605 -10.07 5.54 -31.62
CA VAL A 605 -10.55 4.20 -31.99
C VAL A 605 -9.61 3.52 -32.96
N PHE A 606 -9.14 4.23 -33.98
CA PHE A 606 -8.29 3.63 -35.00
C PHE A 606 -6.89 3.32 -34.47
N LEU A 607 -6.37 4.10 -33.50
CA LEU A 607 -5.15 3.74 -32.79
C LEU A 607 -5.34 2.47 -31.94
N ALA A 608 -6.48 2.35 -31.25
CA ALA A 608 -6.82 1.16 -30.47
C ALA A 608 -6.94 -0.08 -31.37
N LEU A 609 -7.60 0.03 -32.53
CA LEU A 609 -7.71 -1.05 -33.51
C LEU A 609 -6.34 -1.40 -34.12
N ALA A 610 -5.52 -0.40 -34.47
CA ALA A 610 -4.17 -0.63 -34.99
C ALA A 610 -3.32 -1.46 -34.02
N THR A 611 -3.32 -1.09 -32.74
CA THR A 611 -2.59 -1.84 -31.70
C THR A 611 -3.19 -3.23 -31.43
N THR A 612 -4.51 -3.38 -31.58
CA THR A 612 -5.21 -4.67 -31.46
C THR A 612 -4.79 -5.62 -32.58
N HIS A 613 -4.86 -5.18 -33.83
CA HIS A 613 -4.47 -5.97 -35.00
C HIS A 613 -2.97 -6.30 -34.97
N HIS A 614 -2.13 -5.35 -34.55
CA HIS A 614 -0.70 -5.60 -34.38
C HIS A 614 -0.44 -6.70 -33.34
N ALA A 615 -1.13 -6.67 -32.19
CA ALA A 615 -1.05 -7.73 -31.18
C ALA A 615 -1.56 -9.10 -31.68
N GLN A 616 -2.46 -9.11 -32.66
CA GLN A 616 -2.95 -10.32 -33.34
C GLN A 616 -2.05 -10.78 -34.50
N ASN A 617 -0.90 -10.13 -34.72
CA ASN A 617 0.01 -10.33 -35.87
C ASN A 617 -0.59 -9.98 -37.24
N ASP A 618 -1.63 -9.16 -37.27
CA ASP A 618 -2.28 -8.69 -38.49
C ASP A 618 -1.69 -7.35 -38.95
N GLN A 619 -0.45 -7.39 -39.46
CA GLN A 619 0.38 -6.20 -39.67
C GLN A 619 -0.15 -5.24 -40.73
N ARG A 620 -0.80 -5.75 -41.77
CA ARG A 620 -1.28 -4.91 -42.88
C ARG A 620 -2.45 -4.04 -42.42
N GLU A 621 -3.44 -4.67 -41.79
CA GLU A 621 -4.63 -4.04 -41.24
C GLU A 621 -4.24 -3.07 -40.12
N ALA A 622 -3.26 -3.44 -39.27
CA ALA A 622 -2.72 -2.55 -38.24
C ALA A 622 -2.18 -1.24 -38.83
N VAL A 623 -1.40 -1.32 -39.92
CA VAL A 623 -0.84 -0.13 -40.60
C VAL A 623 -1.93 0.73 -41.24
N GLU A 624 -2.97 0.11 -41.83
CA GLU A 624 -4.10 0.84 -42.42
C GLU A 624 -4.87 1.63 -41.34
N TYR A 625 -5.24 0.99 -40.23
CA TYR A 625 -5.87 1.66 -39.10
C TYR A 625 -5.00 2.80 -38.53
N LEU A 626 -3.69 2.59 -38.47
CA LEU A 626 -2.78 3.59 -37.92
C LEU A 626 -2.62 4.83 -38.81
N LYS A 627 -2.64 4.65 -40.14
CA LYS A 627 -2.65 5.78 -41.09
C LYS A 627 -3.90 6.63 -40.94
N GLU A 628 -5.04 6.01 -40.71
CA GLU A 628 -6.30 6.69 -40.43
C GLU A 628 -6.25 7.46 -39.11
N ALA A 629 -5.69 6.85 -38.05
CA ALA A 629 -5.51 7.52 -36.76
C ALA A 629 -4.62 8.77 -36.86
N VAL A 630 -3.47 8.66 -37.55
CA VAL A 630 -2.57 9.80 -37.80
C VAL A 630 -3.26 10.88 -38.63
N THR A 631 -4.03 10.50 -39.65
CA THR A 631 -4.76 11.46 -40.50
C THR A 631 -5.78 12.26 -39.68
N ALA A 632 -6.55 11.59 -38.82
CA ALA A 632 -7.54 12.23 -37.97
C ALA A 632 -6.92 13.23 -37.00
N TYR A 633 -5.86 12.83 -36.27
CA TYR A 633 -5.16 13.75 -35.37
C TYR A 633 -4.42 14.88 -36.11
N ARG A 634 -3.88 14.65 -37.30
CA ARG A 634 -3.25 15.69 -38.12
C ARG A 634 -4.27 16.73 -38.60
N GLN A 635 -5.48 16.31 -38.97
CA GLN A 635 -6.57 17.22 -39.32
C GLN A 635 -6.97 18.09 -38.13
N LEU A 636 -7.09 17.52 -36.92
CA LEU A 636 -7.39 18.26 -35.70
C LEU A 636 -6.34 19.34 -35.40
N VAL A 637 -5.06 18.96 -35.41
CA VAL A 637 -3.94 19.89 -35.15
C VAL A 637 -3.89 20.98 -36.23
N GLY A 638 -4.09 20.62 -37.51
CA GLY A 638 -4.13 21.56 -38.64
C GLY A 638 -5.31 22.54 -38.58
N ALA A 639 -6.42 22.15 -37.96
CA ALA A 639 -7.58 23.01 -37.72
C ALA A 639 -7.45 23.92 -36.49
N GLY A 640 -6.30 23.91 -35.80
CA GLY A 640 -6.04 24.76 -34.63
C GLY A 640 -6.34 24.12 -33.27
N ASN A 641 -6.74 22.84 -33.23
CA ASN A 641 -6.98 22.11 -31.98
C ASN A 641 -5.66 21.56 -31.42
N HIS A 642 -4.79 22.45 -30.96
CA HIS A 642 -3.43 22.13 -30.55
C HIS A 642 -3.33 21.22 -29.30
N GLU A 643 -4.42 21.01 -28.57
CA GLU A 643 -4.48 20.05 -27.46
C GLU A 643 -4.24 18.59 -27.91
N TYR A 644 -4.56 18.25 -29.16
CA TYR A 644 -4.34 16.91 -29.73
C TYR A 644 -2.92 16.67 -30.26
N ALA A 645 -2.01 17.64 -30.11
CA ALA A 645 -0.64 17.49 -30.58
C ALA A 645 0.11 16.35 -29.84
N ALA A 646 -0.15 16.15 -28.55
CA ALA A 646 0.42 15.03 -27.79
C ALA A 646 -0.10 13.67 -28.27
N SER A 647 -1.39 13.59 -28.61
CA SER A 647 -2.02 12.39 -29.18
C SER A 647 -1.45 12.08 -30.57
N LEU A 648 -1.25 13.09 -31.43
CA LEU A 648 -0.62 12.91 -32.73
C LEU A 648 0.82 12.41 -32.60
N ALA A 649 1.63 13.03 -31.73
CA ALA A 649 3.02 12.61 -31.50
C ALA A 649 3.10 11.16 -31.01
N SER A 650 2.22 10.76 -30.09
CA SER A 650 2.15 9.39 -29.58
C SER A 650 1.73 8.39 -30.65
N THR A 651 0.76 8.76 -31.49
CA THR A 651 0.30 7.94 -32.62
C THR A 651 1.42 7.76 -33.66
N LEU A 652 2.17 8.81 -33.98
CA LEU A 652 3.32 8.77 -34.88
C LEU A 652 4.45 7.88 -34.36
N ALA A 653 4.69 7.87 -33.04
CA ALA A 653 5.67 6.98 -32.43
C ALA A 653 5.30 5.50 -32.61
N VAL A 654 4.01 5.16 -32.40
CA VAL A 654 3.47 3.82 -32.65
C VAL A 654 3.57 3.48 -34.14
N GLN A 655 3.30 4.44 -35.02
CA GLN A 655 3.43 4.26 -36.47
C GLN A 655 4.86 3.93 -36.91
N GLY A 656 5.85 4.66 -36.39
CA GLY A 656 7.25 4.37 -36.68
C GLY A 656 7.66 2.96 -36.25
N GLU A 657 7.18 2.50 -35.10
CA GLU A 657 7.46 1.14 -34.59
C GLU A 657 6.81 0.05 -35.46
N MET A 658 5.55 0.21 -35.83
CA MET A 658 4.83 -0.77 -36.64
C MET A 658 5.33 -0.82 -38.10
N LEU A 659 5.62 0.34 -38.72
CA LEU A 659 6.18 0.39 -40.07
C LEU A 659 7.56 -0.24 -40.15
N LYS A 660 8.38 -0.10 -39.09
CA LYS A 660 9.66 -0.82 -38.97
C LYS A 660 9.45 -2.34 -38.95
N GLY A 661 8.41 -2.84 -38.28
CA GLY A 661 8.04 -4.25 -38.29
C GLY A 661 7.52 -4.75 -39.65
N ALA A 662 6.95 -3.85 -40.45
CA ALA A 662 6.40 -4.13 -41.79
C ALA A 662 7.39 -3.89 -42.94
N ASP A 663 8.68 -3.66 -42.64
CA ASP A 663 9.77 -3.40 -43.61
C ASP A 663 9.60 -2.11 -44.45
N ASP A 664 8.75 -1.17 -44.01
CA ASP A 664 8.63 0.18 -44.59
C ASP A 664 9.57 1.15 -43.86
N GLN A 665 10.85 1.08 -44.21
CA GLN A 665 11.90 1.85 -43.55
C GLN A 665 11.74 3.37 -43.75
N ALA A 666 11.34 3.81 -44.94
CA ALA A 666 11.20 5.23 -45.25
C ALA A 666 10.07 5.84 -44.43
N GLY A 667 8.89 5.19 -44.43
CA GLY A 667 7.75 5.63 -43.63
C GLY A 667 8.06 5.62 -42.13
N ALA A 668 8.76 4.59 -41.64
CA ALA A 668 9.15 4.50 -40.23
C ALA A 668 10.05 5.67 -39.77
N LEU A 669 10.99 6.09 -40.61
CA LEU A 669 11.90 7.22 -40.33
C LEU A 669 11.18 8.57 -40.39
N ASP A 670 10.26 8.75 -41.34
CA ASP A 670 9.49 9.98 -41.47
C ASP A 670 8.55 10.17 -40.27
N SER A 671 7.82 9.12 -39.86
CA SER A 671 6.97 9.15 -38.66
C SER A 671 7.77 9.43 -37.38
N ALA A 672 8.97 8.83 -37.26
CA ALA A 672 9.85 9.07 -36.11
C ALA A 672 10.36 10.52 -36.07
N ARG A 673 10.69 11.12 -37.22
CA ARG A 673 11.15 12.52 -37.29
C ARG A 673 10.04 13.49 -36.90
N GLU A 674 8.84 13.33 -37.47
CA GLU A 674 7.68 14.17 -37.15
C GLU A 674 7.33 14.07 -35.66
N CYS A 675 7.33 12.86 -35.09
CA CYS A 675 7.13 12.64 -33.66
C CYS A 675 8.13 13.44 -32.80
N LEU A 676 9.43 13.35 -33.11
CA LEU A 676 10.49 14.05 -32.37
C LEU A 676 10.31 15.57 -32.41
N GLU A 677 10.02 16.14 -33.59
CA GLU A 677 9.79 17.58 -33.74
C GLU A 677 8.59 18.07 -32.92
N MET A 678 7.49 17.31 -32.91
CA MET A 678 6.31 17.63 -32.13
C MET A 678 6.57 17.58 -30.62
N VAL A 679 7.25 16.54 -30.15
CA VAL A 679 7.62 16.38 -28.74
C VAL A 679 8.50 17.55 -28.27
N LEU A 680 9.43 18.01 -29.11
CA LEU A 680 10.28 19.16 -28.80
C LEU A 680 9.51 20.47 -28.62
N GLU A 681 8.43 20.69 -29.37
CA GLU A 681 7.60 21.88 -29.22
C GLU A 681 6.68 21.80 -27.99
N LEU A 682 6.13 20.62 -27.70
CA LEU A 682 5.31 20.38 -26.50
C LEU A 682 6.11 20.61 -25.21
N THR A 683 7.31 20.03 -25.13
CA THR A 683 8.20 20.15 -23.96
C THR A 683 8.61 21.59 -23.66
N LYS A 684 8.87 22.42 -24.68
CA LYS A 684 9.14 23.86 -24.49
C LYS A 684 7.95 24.60 -23.87
N LYS A 685 6.73 24.25 -24.27
CA LYS A 685 5.49 24.87 -23.77
C LYS A 685 5.22 24.44 -22.33
N ASP A 686 5.34 23.15 -22.04
CA ASP A 686 5.09 22.60 -20.71
C ASP A 686 6.14 23.08 -19.70
N TYR A 687 7.42 23.19 -20.09
CA TYR A 687 8.46 23.80 -19.26
C TYR A 687 8.12 25.24 -18.83
N ARG A 688 7.58 26.07 -19.75
CA ARG A 688 7.15 27.44 -19.42
C ARG A 688 6.00 27.44 -18.42
N THR A 689 5.04 26.53 -18.57
CA THR A 689 3.89 26.41 -17.66
C THR A 689 4.30 25.91 -16.28
N ILE A 690 5.17 24.90 -16.21
CA ILE A 690 5.72 24.34 -14.97
C ILE A 690 6.62 25.38 -14.26
N SER A 691 7.45 26.12 -15.00
CA SER A 691 8.27 27.21 -14.46
C SER A 691 7.42 28.34 -13.86
N ALA A 692 6.32 28.71 -14.52
CA ALA A 692 5.37 29.69 -14.01
C ALA A 692 4.63 29.21 -12.74
N LEU A 693 4.34 27.90 -12.62
CA LEU A 693 3.80 27.29 -11.41
C LEU A 693 4.83 27.25 -10.28
N GLY A 694 6.06 26.84 -10.56
CA GLY A 694 7.18 26.85 -9.60
C GLY A 694 7.46 28.23 -9.02
N ALA A 695 7.31 29.29 -9.82
CA ALA A 695 7.40 30.68 -9.36
C ALA A 695 6.27 31.08 -8.40
N ARG A 696 5.09 30.45 -8.46
CA ARG A 696 3.98 30.68 -7.51
C ARG A 696 4.16 29.90 -6.20
N VAL A 697 4.83 28.75 -6.24
CA VAL A 697 5.17 27.93 -5.06
C VAL A 697 6.33 28.54 -4.26
N SER A 698 7.19 29.35 -4.91
CA SER A 698 8.40 29.99 -4.33
C SER A 698 8.20 30.92 -3.12
N ASN A 699 6.96 31.20 -2.67
CA ASN A 699 6.73 31.90 -1.40
C ASN A 699 6.75 30.97 -0.16
N ALA A 700 6.91 29.65 -0.37
CA ALA A 700 7.27 28.68 0.66
C ALA A 700 8.37 27.76 0.09
N GLN A 701 9.63 28.07 0.41
CA GLN A 701 10.82 27.36 -0.09
C GLN A 701 11.20 26.12 0.76
N PRO A 702 12.04 25.17 0.27
CA PRO A 702 12.77 25.19 -1.01
C PRO A 702 12.77 23.87 -1.85
N THR A 703 13.29 24.03 -3.08
CA THR A 703 13.75 23.02 -4.06
C THR A 703 12.72 22.25 -4.88
N VAL A 704 12.30 22.84 -6.01
CA VAL A 704 11.97 22.04 -7.20
C VAL A 704 13.33 21.65 -7.82
N PRO A 705 13.73 20.37 -7.85
CA PRO A 705 14.96 19.98 -8.54
C PRO A 705 14.85 20.33 -10.03
N GLU A 706 15.96 20.76 -10.64
CA GLU A 706 16.12 21.03 -12.08
C GLU A 706 15.84 19.84 -13.01
N ALA A 707 15.36 18.71 -12.49
CA ALA A 707 14.95 17.55 -13.28
C ALA A 707 13.42 17.51 -13.38
N VAL A 708 12.84 18.30 -14.30
CA VAL A 708 11.52 17.97 -14.87
C VAL A 708 11.72 16.69 -15.67
N MET A 709 11.64 15.56 -14.97
CA MET A 709 11.71 14.22 -15.55
C MET A 709 10.46 14.03 -16.39
N TYR A 710 10.67 13.87 -17.69
CA TYR A 710 9.66 13.53 -18.68
C TYR A 710 8.69 12.45 -18.17
N GLY A 711 7.40 12.66 -18.37
CA GLY A 711 6.35 11.68 -18.18
C GLY A 711 6.56 10.46 -19.10
N PRO A 712 6.24 9.24 -18.64
CA PRO A 712 6.43 8.00 -19.36
C PRO A 712 5.78 7.94 -20.74
N GLY A 713 4.65 8.63 -21.00
CA GLY A 713 4.02 8.65 -22.32
C GLY A 713 4.89 9.29 -23.41
N LEU A 714 5.35 10.52 -23.18
CA LEU A 714 6.26 11.21 -24.09
C LEU A 714 7.63 10.55 -24.11
N ARG A 715 8.15 10.10 -22.96
CA ARG A 715 9.40 9.34 -22.85
C ARG A 715 9.34 8.03 -23.63
N LEU A 716 8.21 7.32 -23.64
CA LEU A 716 7.98 6.11 -24.42
C LEU A 716 7.90 6.44 -25.90
N SER A 717 7.17 7.49 -26.28
CA SER A 717 7.10 7.99 -27.66
C SER A 717 8.47 8.40 -28.20
N LEU A 718 9.25 9.14 -27.40
CA LEU A 718 10.66 9.46 -27.64
C LEU A 718 11.47 8.18 -27.79
N THR A 719 11.41 7.26 -26.81
CA THR A 719 12.17 6.00 -26.83
C THR A 719 11.84 5.17 -28.06
N ARG A 720 10.58 5.09 -28.46
CA ARG A 720 10.13 4.40 -29.68
C ARG A 720 10.67 5.08 -30.93
N ALA A 721 10.49 6.39 -31.06
CA ALA A 721 11.03 7.17 -32.18
C ALA A 721 12.56 7.04 -32.27
N TYR A 722 13.27 7.11 -31.14
CA TYR A 722 14.71 6.89 -31.05
C TYR A 722 15.09 5.45 -31.45
N LYS A 723 14.45 4.41 -30.92
CA LYS A 723 14.72 3.00 -31.32
C LYS A 723 14.47 2.74 -32.79
N THR A 724 13.52 3.45 -33.39
CA THR A 724 13.24 3.39 -34.82
C THR A 724 14.33 4.08 -35.63
N ALA A 725 14.82 5.25 -35.18
CA ALA A 725 15.82 6.04 -35.88
C ALA A 725 17.29 5.54 -35.68
N ILE A 726 17.65 5.06 -34.49
CA ILE A 726 19.04 4.75 -34.05
C ILE A 726 19.85 3.89 -35.03
N PRO A 727 19.33 2.79 -35.61
CA PRO A 727 20.14 1.96 -36.50
C PRO A 727 20.52 2.65 -37.83
N TRP A 728 19.97 3.84 -38.11
CA TRP A 728 19.99 4.45 -39.44
C TRP A 728 20.41 5.94 -39.45
N MET A 729 20.83 6.49 -38.29
CA MET A 729 21.28 7.88 -38.18
C MET A 729 22.75 8.04 -38.63
N ASN A 730 22.97 8.83 -39.69
CA ASN A 730 24.29 9.39 -40.05
C ASN A 730 24.57 10.71 -39.27
N GLY A 731 25.85 11.05 -39.15
CA GLY A 731 26.46 11.91 -38.12
C GLY A 731 25.89 13.32 -37.83
N GLU A 732 25.02 13.91 -38.65
CA GLU A 732 24.45 15.25 -38.40
C GLU A 732 23.36 15.26 -37.31
N ILE A 733 22.58 14.18 -37.21
CA ILE A 733 21.45 14.10 -36.27
C ILE A 733 21.95 13.79 -34.85
N THR A 734 23.05 13.04 -34.73
CA THR A 734 23.76 12.78 -33.47
C THR A 734 24.19 14.05 -32.73
N GLY A 735 24.59 15.11 -33.44
CA GLY A 735 25.11 16.34 -32.81
C GLY A 735 24.05 17.17 -32.07
N ARG A 736 22.80 17.18 -32.56
CA ARG A 736 21.70 17.89 -31.90
C ARG A 736 21.02 17.03 -30.83
N LEU A 737 21.03 15.70 -30.96
CA LEU A 737 20.37 14.78 -30.03
C LEU A 737 21.26 14.33 -28.86
N LEU A 738 22.59 14.21 -29.02
CA LEU A 738 23.50 13.93 -27.88
C LEU A 738 23.52 15.05 -26.85
N HIS A 739 23.29 16.30 -27.29
CA HIS A 739 23.21 17.46 -26.42
C HIS A 739 22.00 17.42 -25.46
N TRP A 740 21.07 16.48 -25.64
CA TRP A 740 19.84 16.29 -24.86
C TRP A 740 19.84 15.00 -24.03
N SER A 741 20.86 14.14 -24.20
CA SER A 741 21.08 12.96 -23.33
C SER A 741 21.84 13.27 -22.04
N ILE A 742 22.39 14.50 -21.98
CA ILE A 742 22.99 15.16 -20.81
C ILE A 742 21.96 16.15 -20.31
#